data_AF-A0AAD9AID8-F1
#
_entry.id   AF-A0AAD9AID8-F1
#
_cell.length_a   1.000
_cell.length_b   1.000
_cell.length_c   1.000
_cell.angle_alpha   90.00
_cell.angle_beta   90.00
_cell.angle_gamma   90.00
#
_symmetry.space_group_name_H-M   'P 1'
#
loop_
_entity.id
_entity.type
_entity.pdbx_description
1 polymer ?
#
loop_
_entity_poly.entity_id
_entity_poly.type
_entity_poly.pdbx_seq_one_letter_code
_entity_poly.pdbx_strand_id
1 'polypeptide(L)'
;MNTLSDDMQRSGAAYLPPELWEMIIGSITDCDYLPRVCRVTHVFLDFFVMTPKGGFIRVDEKRLMLDFDRLSDDGERAVFNEKHFTSLGNLDKRIMFNRRRYKIGDILDGFRGGWAASHKRATREDRPPYSPSYQWADSSPLPHIFSLRRIANDTDLPGEEYDFEDLEMSFLWKPALSKLLGEEEYMRKEQFKQMATSVDMRFLVPLCSRDAAGASMCYPTEPREILNRTRMKRMRAENGKNGKRIVTDDELLMSRHFEAKEMEILAFRHGFSKSVLKDEKVIPKRYSRVLGIDILRTSTSIFRQSTVTRPTVIMNGSSMRGLSVIPGCFHGPLVFSDVPLSFMMGVDPKTGVVVDAHHRLLGTSVKGKALAIPCGRGSCSGSGALLELILTGNAPSALIFQEPEMILTLGVMVAEAMFDRRIPVIFLQGNEDFEKLRGASEVEISDKQLLIMPNQVSFSLEPGSTRGINLSTSDENILSGQHGEASRIAMEIIVAFAALQGAKCLVDVSQVHIDACAYNGKSSLHVPEHLLSLGGQFVVPSTCNSLNVDRLRWKELGTDSEAVIIGDKIGEAYLKLGAKLSFTCAPYLLDSKPKAGEQVGWSESNAVVFVNSVLGAHTQKYPDYLDVFIALTGRAPYAGCHTPEGRKPKIIIEVAQLPGHDQSLFPLLGYHIGDIVGGKIPFIVGMEMTNPTMSDLKAFGAGFATTSSAPMFHMRAITPEAASFDGQTESLDRVVVDVNGLRRAWKQLNTASDPSLDMVSLGNPHFSVEEFAQLADLCRNKTKSPSVAVIITTSRDIYQKALKLGHLDVLEAFGAQFITDTCWCMIEEPIVPAASKQIMTNSAKYAHYGPGIVGKKFHFGDVLACVSAACTGFRTDREMAPSWLFGSGWET
;
A
#
# COMPACT_ATOMS: atom_id res chain seq x y z
N MET A 1 -25.10 -43.73 13.56
CA MET A 1 -24.04 -43.33 14.50
C MET A 1 -23.80 -44.37 15.60
N ASN A 2 -24.81 -45.03 16.17
CA ASN A 2 -24.59 -45.96 17.29
C ASN A 2 -23.94 -47.32 16.94
N THR A 3 -23.77 -47.68 15.67
CA THR A 3 -23.08 -48.91 15.25
C THR A 3 -21.62 -48.69 14.81
N LEU A 4 -21.20 -47.44 14.66
CA LEU A 4 -19.78 -47.09 14.42
C LEU A 4 -18.98 -46.98 15.73
N SER A 5 -19.68 -46.92 16.87
CA SER A 5 -19.10 -46.78 18.21
C SER A 5 -18.23 -47.99 18.63
N ASP A 6 -18.70 -49.20 18.35
CA ASP A 6 -18.17 -50.39 19.03
C ASP A 6 -16.95 -51.00 18.33
N ASP A 7 -16.85 -50.87 17.00
CA ASP A 7 -15.66 -51.27 16.25
C ASP A 7 -14.53 -50.24 16.36
N MET A 8 -14.85 -48.96 16.63
CA MET A 8 -13.87 -47.87 16.64
C MET A 8 -13.16 -47.68 17.99
N GLN A 9 -13.67 -48.25 19.09
CA GLN A 9 -12.95 -48.27 20.39
C GLN A 9 -11.75 -49.23 20.41
N ARG A 10 -11.64 -50.15 19.44
CA ARG A 10 -10.57 -51.18 19.43
C ARG A 10 -9.24 -50.72 18.82
N SER A 11 -9.19 -49.57 18.14
CA SER A 11 -8.03 -49.16 17.33
C SER A 11 -7.03 -48.22 18.02
N GLY A 12 -7.31 -47.71 19.22
CA GLY A 12 -6.34 -46.97 20.04
C GLY A 12 -5.78 -45.67 19.44
N ALA A 13 -6.39 -45.10 18.40
CA ALA A 13 -5.95 -43.85 17.80
C ALA A 13 -6.39 -42.63 18.64
N ALA A 14 -5.49 -41.63 18.78
CA ALA A 14 -5.79 -40.36 19.45
C ALA A 14 -6.94 -39.62 18.75
N TYR A 15 -7.91 -39.10 19.52
CA TYR A 15 -9.15 -38.53 19.00
C TYR A 15 -9.23 -37.01 19.23
N LEU A 16 -9.70 -36.27 18.21
CA LEU A 16 -10.17 -34.88 18.34
C LEU A 16 -11.69 -34.89 18.59
N PRO A 17 -12.21 -34.12 19.57
CA PRO A 17 -13.63 -34.09 19.92
C PRO A 17 -14.56 -33.86 18.72
N PRO A 18 -15.80 -34.41 18.72
CA PRO A 18 -16.74 -34.25 17.61
C PRO A 18 -17.05 -32.78 17.30
N GLU A 19 -17.00 -31.91 18.31
CA GLU A 19 -17.23 -30.47 18.18
C GLU A 19 -16.09 -29.77 17.40
N LEU A 20 -14.86 -30.30 17.50
CA LEU A 20 -13.71 -29.84 16.70
C LEU A 20 -13.82 -30.34 15.25
N TRP A 21 -14.39 -31.52 15.02
CA TRP A 21 -14.72 -32.01 13.68
C TRP A 21 -15.84 -31.19 13.05
N GLU A 22 -16.89 -30.82 13.78
CA GLU A 22 -17.95 -29.93 13.30
C GLU A 22 -17.42 -28.52 13.00
N MET A 23 -16.49 -27.99 13.80
CA MET A 23 -15.82 -26.71 13.50
C MET A 23 -14.92 -26.79 12.27
N ILE A 24 -14.14 -27.86 12.09
CA ILE A 24 -13.29 -28.06 10.91
C ILE A 24 -14.15 -28.22 9.65
N ILE A 25 -15.22 -29.02 9.71
CA ILE A 25 -16.14 -29.23 8.59
C ILE A 25 -16.92 -27.94 8.28
N GLY A 26 -17.43 -27.24 9.30
CA GLY A 26 -18.10 -25.95 9.13
C GLY A 26 -17.18 -24.88 8.52
N SER A 27 -15.87 -24.94 8.80
CA SER A 27 -14.86 -24.05 8.21
C SER A 27 -14.54 -24.36 6.74
N ILE A 28 -14.87 -25.56 6.26
CA ILE A 28 -14.62 -26.05 4.89
C ILE A 28 -15.89 -25.93 4.01
N THR A 29 -17.09 -26.00 4.61
CA THR A 29 -18.36 -25.96 3.88
C THR A 29 -18.86 -24.56 3.51
N ASP A 30 -18.21 -23.49 3.97
CA ASP A 30 -18.55 -22.11 3.59
C ASP A 30 -17.82 -21.63 2.31
N CYS A 31 -17.41 -22.59 1.47
CA CYS A 31 -16.73 -22.37 0.20
C CYS A 31 -17.59 -22.84 -0.99
N ASP A 32 -18.67 -22.11 -1.26
CA ASP A 32 -19.40 -22.21 -2.52
C ASP A 32 -18.64 -21.46 -3.64
N TYR A 33 -17.70 -22.16 -4.31
CA TYR A 33 -17.08 -21.67 -5.54
C TYR A 33 -16.67 -22.79 -6.51
N LEU A 34 -17.01 -22.59 -7.79
CA LEU A 34 -16.44 -23.27 -8.96
C LEU A 34 -16.79 -22.51 -10.25
N PRO A 35 -15.80 -22.28 -11.14
CA PRO A 35 -16.00 -22.50 -12.57
C PRO A 35 -14.99 -23.53 -13.15
N ARG A 36 -15.45 -24.31 -14.14
CA ARG A 36 -14.67 -25.20 -15.02
C ARG A 36 -14.28 -24.40 -16.28
N VAL A 37 -13.15 -24.58 -16.98
CA VAL A 37 -12.84 -25.59 -18.04
C VAL A 37 -11.52 -25.07 -18.71
N CYS A 38 -10.45 -25.82 -19.06
CA CYS A 38 -10.43 -26.81 -20.16
C CYS A 38 -9.21 -27.78 -20.17
N ARG A 39 -9.56 -29.07 -20.18
CA ARG A 39 -9.05 -30.19 -21.02
C ARG A 39 -7.54 -30.43 -21.13
N VAL A 40 -7.07 -31.39 -20.33
CA VAL A 40 -6.22 -32.46 -20.84
C VAL A 40 -7.11 -33.69 -21.09
N THR A 41 -6.86 -34.35 -22.21
CA THR A 41 -7.66 -35.35 -22.92
C THR A 41 -8.25 -36.50 -22.07
N HIS A 42 -9.55 -36.74 -22.29
CA HIS A 42 -10.38 -37.92 -21.98
C HIS A 42 -10.46 -38.43 -20.52
N VAL A 43 -11.57 -38.13 -19.84
CA VAL A 43 -12.27 -39.09 -18.95
C VAL A 43 -13.79 -38.83 -19.02
N PHE A 44 -14.54 -39.80 -19.55
CA PHE A 44 -15.98 -39.94 -19.29
C PHE A 44 -16.15 -40.52 -17.90
N LEU A 45 -17.16 -40.07 -17.13
CA LEU A 45 -17.84 -40.92 -16.14
C LEU A 45 -19.14 -40.26 -15.66
N ASP A 46 -20.28 -40.78 -16.14
CA ASP A 46 -21.53 -40.77 -15.40
C ASP A 46 -21.37 -41.73 -14.21
N PHE A 47 -21.59 -41.26 -12.97
CA PHE A 47 -21.65 -42.14 -11.80
C PHE A 47 -23.11 -42.34 -11.34
N PHE A 48 -23.47 -43.61 -11.26
CA PHE A 48 -24.71 -44.10 -10.68
C PHE A 48 -24.38 -44.79 -9.33
N VAL A 49 -25.04 -44.41 -8.25
CA VAL A 49 -24.89 -45.08 -6.95
C VAL A 49 -25.95 -46.16 -6.80
N MET A 50 -25.54 -47.41 -6.71
CA MET A 50 -26.44 -48.53 -6.44
C MET A 50 -26.79 -48.60 -4.95
N THR A 51 -28.07 -48.51 -4.62
CA THR A 51 -28.58 -48.69 -3.26
C THR A 51 -28.48 -50.16 -2.82
N PRO A 52 -28.60 -50.48 -1.52
CA PRO A 52 -28.50 -51.85 -1.00
C PRO A 52 -29.54 -52.85 -1.57
N LYS A 53 -30.48 -52.39 -2.41
CA LYS A 53 -31.47 -53.22 -3.11
C LYS A 53 -31.43 -53.10 -4.65
N GLY A 54 -30.35 -52.55 -5.23
CA GLY A 54 -30.11 -52.65 -6.68
C GLY A 54 -30.75 -51.56 -7.56
N GLY A 55 -31.09 -50.39 -7.02
CA GLY A 55 -31.51 -49.22 -7.82
C GLY A 55 -30.47 -48.10 -7.80
N PHE A 56 -30.27 -47.42 -8.94
CA PHE A 56 -29.27 -46.37 -9.13
C PHE A 56 -29.80 -44.94 -8.87
N ILE A 57 -29.03 -44.11 -8.16
CA ILE A 57 -29.28 -42.64 -8.03
C ILE A 57 -28.08 -41.87 -8.59
N ARG A 58 -28.33 -40.84 -9.39
CA ARG A 58 -27.34 -39.93 -9.98
C ARG A 58 -27.02 -38.80 -8.99
N VAL A 59 -25.73 -38.50 -8.80
CA VAL A 59 -25.27 -37.41 -7.91
C VAL A 59 -24.25 -36.55 -8.66
N ASP A 60 -24.49 -35.24 -8.72
CA ASP A 60 -23.70 -34.26 -9.48
C ASP A 60 -22.59 -33.58 -8.64
N GLU A 61 -21.39 -33.60 -9.23
CA GLU A 61 -20.23 -32.67 -9.24
C GLU A 61 -19.52 -32.16 -7.94
N LYS A 62 -18.17 -32.02 -8.07
CA LYS A 62 -17.25 -31.02 -7.43
C LYS A 62 -16.19 -31.49 -6.39
N ARG A 63 -15.02 -32.08 -6.79
CA ARG A 63 -13.77 -32.18 -5.95
C ARG A 63 -12.46 -32.19 -6.78
N LEU A 64 -11.36 -31.64 -6.23
CA LEU A 64 -9.97 -31.71 -6.74
C LEU A 64 -9.14 -32.61 -5.79
N MET A 65 -8.11 -33.31 -6.30
CA MET A 65 -7.41 -34.43 -5.63
C MET A 65 -5.88 -34.26 -5.73
N LEU A 66 -5.14 -34.35 -4.61
CA LEU A 66 -3.68 -34.45 -4.58
C LEU A 66 -3.32 -35.85 -4.08
N ASP A 67 -2.61 -36.62 -4.91
CA ASP A 67 -2.34 -38.04 -4.70
C ASP A 67 -0.84 -38.22 -4.42
N PHE A 68 -0.49 -38.65 -3.21
CA PHE A 68 0.86 -39.08 -2.83
C PHE A 68 0.80 -40.50 -2.28
N ASP A 69 1.86 -41.28 -2.48
CA ASP A 69 1.87 -42.72 -2.20
C ASP A 69 1.84 -43.04 -0.71
N ARG A 70 2.60 -42.27 0.08
CA ARG A 70 2.71 -42.46 1.53
C ARG A 70 3.25 -41.22 2.23
N LEU A 71 3.22 -41.24 3.56
CA LEU A 71 4.02 -40.33 4.38
C LEU A 71 5.36 -41.00 4.75
N SER A 72 6.36 -40.21 5.07
CA SER A 72 7.57 -40.68 5.75
C SER A 72 7.23 -41.24 7.13
N ASP A 73 8.12 -42.07 7.69
CA ASP A 73 7.89 -42.75 8.97
C ASP A 73 7.70 -41.79 10.16
N ASP A 74 8.30 -40.59 10.07
CA ASP A 74 8.10 -39.50 11.04
C ASP A 74 6.82 -38.68 10.80
N GLY A 75 6.10 -38.97 9.71
CA GLY A 75 4.86 -38.31 9.31
C GLY A 75 5.04 -36.86 8.85
N GLU A 76 6.27 -36.39 8.66
CA GLU A 76 6.56 -34.99 8.30
C GLU A 76 6.57 -34.73 6.79
N ARG A 77 6.83 -35.77 5.99
CA ARG A 77 7.00 -35.66 4.54
C ARG A 77 5.95 -36.45 3.78
N ALA A 78 5.45 -35.88 2.69
CA ALA A 78 4.67 -36.61 1.69
C ALA A 78 5.64 -37.19 0.66
N VAL A 79 5.47 -38.46 0.31
CA VAL A 79 6.35 -39.23 -0.57
C VAL A 79 5.56 -39.72 -1.78
N PHE A 80 6.13 -39.50 -2.96
CA PHE A 80 5.61 -39.87 -4.26
C PHE A 80 6.54 -40.91 -4.88
N ASN A 81 5.96 -42.03 -5.28
CA ASN A 81 6.64 -43.13 -5.91
C ASN A 81 6.08 -43.26 -7.32
N GLU A 82 6.91 -43.60 -8.29
CA GLU A 82 6.41 -43.87 -9.63
C GLU A 82 5.63 -45.21 -9.63
N LYS A 83 4.31 -45.14 -9.39
CA LYS A 83 3.35 -46.26 -9.17
C LYS A 83 3.37 -47.37 -10.23
N HIS A 84 4.09 -47.22 -11.34
CA HIS A 84 4.16 -48.23 -12.40
C HIS A 84 5.26 -49.28 -12.25
N PHE A 85 6.32 -49.02 -11.48
CA PHE A 85 7.47 -49.95 -11.44
C PHE A 85 7.49 -50.90 -10.25
N THR A 86 6.86 -50.56 -9.14
CA THR A 86 6.67 -51.45 -7.97
C THR A 86 5.78 -52.65 -8.26
N SER A 87 4.91 -52.58 -9.29
CA SER A 87 4.03 -53.69 -9.68
C SER A 87 4.70 -54.77 -10.54
N LEU A 88 5.93 -54.54 -11.03
CA LEU A 88 6.66 -55.49 -11.88
C LEU A 88 7.59 -56.35 -11.01
N GLY A 89 7.01 -57.15 -10.12
CA GLY A 89 7.72 -58.02 -9.17
C GLY A 89 8.56 -59.15 -9.76
N ASN A 90 8.95 -59.11 -11.04
CA ASN A 90 9.87 -60.08 -11.62
C ASN A 90 10.77 -59.46 -12.70
N LEU A 91 11.95 -58.98 -12.28
CA LEU A 91 12.95 -58.29 -13.12
C LEU A 91 13.53 -59.17 -14.24
N ASP A 92 13.35 -60.50 -14.17
CA ASP A 92 13.78 -61.47 -15.18
C ASP A 92 12.77 -61.67 -16.33
N LYS A 93 11.56 -61.12 -16.22
CA LYS A 93 10.56 -61.23 -17.28
C LYS A 93 11.03 -60.46 -18.51
N ARG A 94 10.89 -61.08 -19.69
CA ARG A 94 11.24 -60.44 -20.97
C ARG A 94 9.98 -59.92 -21.66
N ILE A 95 9.94 -58.63 -21.94
CA ILE A 95 8.85 -57.97 -22.68
C ILE A 95 9.30 -57.66 -24.11
N MET A 96 8.38 -57.81 -25.06
CA MET A 96 8.64 -57.45 -26.45
C MET A 96 8.32 -55.99 -26.68
N PHE A 97 9.31 -55.26 -27.18
CA PHE A 97 9.15 -53.89 -27.63
C PHE A 97 9.78 -53.75 -29.01
N ASN A 98 9.04 -53.20 -29.97
CA ASN A 98 9.50 -53.01 -31.36
C ASN A 98 10.13 -54.27 -31.99
N ARG A 99 9.48 -55.44 -31.80
CA ARG A 99 9.91 -56.77 -32.27
C ARG A 99 11.25 -57.29 -31.70
N ARG A 100 11.78 -56.67 -30.64
CA ARG A 100 12.93 -57.18 -29.87
C ARG A 100 12.51 -57.50 -28.43
N ARG A 101 13.12 -58.53 -27.83
CA ARG A 101 12.87 -58.89 -26.42
C ARG A 101 13.88 -58.18 -25.53
N TYR A 102 13.37 -57.46 -24.55
CA TYR A 102 14.16 -56.77 -23.53
C TYR A 102 13.85 -57.36 -22.16
N LYS A 103 14.87 -57.42 -21.31
CA LYS A 103 14.70 -57.76 -19.90
C LYS A 103 14.16 -56.52 -19.17
N ILE A 104 13.18 -56.69 -18.29
CA ILE A 104 12.58 -55.55 -17.59
C ILE A 104 13.62 -54.81 -16.73
N GLY A 105 14.57 -55.53 -16.11
CA GLY A 105 15.67 -54.92 -15.36
C GLY A 105 16.54 -53.98 -16.21
N ASP A 106 16.91 -54.38 -17.42
CA ASP A 106 17.76 -53.56 -18.31
C ASP A 106 17.06 -52.30 -18.80
N ILE A 107 15.72 -52.33 -18.89
CA ILE A 107 14.91 -51.14 -19.23
C ILE A 107 14.89 -50.18 -18.04
N LEU A 108 14.69 -50.69 -16.83
CA LEU A 108 14.67 -49.90 -15.59
C LEU A 108 16.00 -49.18 -15.34
N ASP A 109 17.13 -49.85 -15.56
CA ASP A 109 18.46 -49.23 -15.42
C ASP A 109 18.68 -48.12 -16.46
N GLY A 110 18.14 -48.29 -17.68
CA GLY A 110 18.13 -47.26 -18.70
C GLY A 110 17.28 -46.04 -18.34
N PHE A 111 16.12 -46.24 -17.70
CA PHE A 111 15.27 -45.15 -17.20
C PHE A 111 15.90 -44.42 -16.02
N ARG A 112 16.46 -45.13 -15.04
CA ARG A 112 17.21 -44.53 -13.91
C ARG A 112 18.36 -43.66 -14.40
N GLY A 113 19.15 -44.15 -15.36
CA GLY A 113 20.20 -43.37 -16.01
C GLY A 113 19.68 -42.16 -16.81
N GLY A 114 18.55 -42.32 -17.50
CA GLY A 114 17.89 -41.26 -18.27
C GLY A 114 17.30 -40.15 -17.41
N TRP A 115 16.68 -40.49 -16.27
CA TRP A 115 16.05 -39.55 -15.36
C TRP A 115 17.07 -38.72 -14.60
N ALA A 116 18.14 -39.36 -14.10
CA ALA A 116 19.29 -38.66 -13.51
C ALA A 116 19.98 -37.71 -14.52
N ALA A 117 20.02 -38.09 -15.80
CA ALA A 117 20.58 -37.27 -16.88
C ALA A 117 19.64 -36.16 -17.39
N SER A 118 18.32 -36.31 -17.24
CA SER A 118 17.30 -35.29 -17.54
C SER A 118 17.20 -34.27 -16.43
N HIS A 119 17.32 -34.66 -15.15
CA HIS A 119 17.34 -33.70 -14.03
C HIS A 119 18.60 -32.83 -14.06
N LYS A 120 19.77 -33.39 -14.40
CA LYS A 120 21.00 -32.62 -14.69
C LYS A 120 20.90 -31.74 -15.94
N ARG A 121 19.94 -32.01 -16.85
CA ARG A 121 19.70 -31.22 -18.06
C ARG A 121 18.62 -30.15 -17.88
N ALA A 122 17.63 -30.37 -17.01
CA ALA A 122 16.56 -29.41 -16.71
C ALA A 122 17.06 -28.11 -16.05
N THR A 123 18.30 -28.09 -15.55
CA THR A 123 19.00 -26.86 -15.14
C THR A 123 19.60 -26.05 -16.31
N ARG A 124 19.32 -26.42 -17.56
CA ARG A 124 19.64 -25.64 -18.77
C ARG A 124 18.48 -25.68 -19.76
N GLU A 125 18.00 -24.49 -20.13
CA GLU A 125 16.89 -24.20 -21.04
C GLU A 125 16.97 -24.96 -22.38
N ASP A 126 15.92 -25.72 -22.74
CA ASP A 126 15.15 -25.58 -24.01
C ASP A 126 14.33 -26.85 -24.44
N ARG A 127 12.98 -26.67 -24.52
CA ARG A 127 11.95 -27.29 -25.42
C ARG A 127 11.59 -28.80 -25.33
N PRO A 128 10.57 -29.31 -26.09
CA PRO A 128 9.11 -29.08 -26.12
C PRO A 128 8.31 -30.42 -25.83
N PRO A 129 6.95 -30.47 -25.80
CA PRO A 129 6.23 -31.57 -25.11
C PRO A 129 6.03 -32.84 -25.95
N TYR A 130 6.12 -33.99 -25.27
CA TYR A 130 5.80 -35.34 -25.79
C TYR A 130 4.56 -35.90 -25.06
N SER A 131 3.69 -36.64 -25.75
CA SER A 131 2.50 -37.29 -25.16
C SER A 131 2.42 -38.75 -25.60
N PRO A 132 2.15 -39.68 -24.66
CA PRO A 132 1.50 -40.95 -24.98
C PRO A 132 0.32 -41.29 -24.04
N SER A 133 -0.64 -42.04 -24.56
CA SER A 133 -1.90 -42.46 -23.93
C SER A 133 -1.89 -43.96 -23.57
N TYR A 134 -2.38 -44.39 -22.39
CA TYR A 134 -2.78 -45.79 -22.09
C TYR A 134 -3.69 -45.95 -20.84
N GLN A 135 -4.48 -47.04 -20.80
CA GLN A 135 -5.53 -47.43 -19.83
C GLN A 135 -5.03 -48.35 -18.69
N TRP A 136 -5.72 -48.35 -17.53
CA TRP A 136 -5.41 -49.17 -16.35
C TRP A 136 -6.58 -50.02 -15.83
N ALA A 137 -6.24 -51.18 -15.25
CA ALA A 137 -7.10 -52.17 -14.62
C ALA A 137 -7.10 -52.05 -13.08
N ASP A 138 -8.24 -52.43 -12.49
CA ASP A 138 -8.58 -52.41 -11.07
C ASP A 138 -7.65 -53.25 -10.17
N SER A 139 -7.40 -52.72 -8.97
CA SER A 139 -7.26 -53.39 -7.65
C SER A 139 -6.03 -52.96 -6.85
N SER A 140 -6.23 -52.02 -5.90
CA SER A 140 -5.58 -51.95 -4.57
C SER A 140 -6.06 -50.70 -3.80
N PRO A 141 -6.05 -50.71 -2.45
CA PRO A 141 -6.73 -49.72 -1.61
C PRO A 141 -5.92 -48.42 -1.48
N LEU A 142 -6.59 -47.28 -1.29
CA LEU A 142 -5.97 -45.98 -1.05
C LEU A 142 -6.54 -45.27 0.20
N PRO A 143 -5.77 -44.32 0.79
CA PRO A 143 -5.78 -43.97 2.20
C PRO A 143 -6.48 -42.63 2.51
N HIS A 144 -6.34 -42.21 3.77
CA HIS A 144 -6.89 -41.02 4.44
C HIS A 144 -6.86 -39.72 3.61
N ILE A 145 -7.96 -38.95 3.67
CA ILE A 145 -8.30 -37.85 2.73
C ILE A 145 -8.25 -36.47 3.41
N PHE A 146 -7.62 -35.48 2.76
CA PHE A 146 -7.74 -34.03 3.04
C PHE A 146 -7.93 -33.23 1.71
N SER A 147 -8.44 -31.99 1.77
CA SER A 147 -8.91 -31.20 0.60
C SER A 147 -8.15 -29.88 0.38
N LEU A 148 -7.67 -29.59 -0.85
CA LEU A 148 -7.20 -28.26 -1.33
C LEU A 148 -7.38 -28.06 -2.84
N ARG A 149 -7.61 -26.81 -3.31
CA ARG A 149 -8.13 -26.50 -4.66
C ARG A 149 -7.29 -25.59 -5.59
N ARG A 150 -6.02 -25.28 -5.30
CA ARG A 150 -5.09 -24.68 -6.30
C ARG A 150 -3.63 -24.82 -5.86
N ILE A 151 -2.74 -25.21 -6.78
CA ILE A 151 -1.27 -25.07 -6.65
C ILE A 151 -0.82 -24.30 -7.90
N ALA A 152 -0.12 -23.17 -7.72
CA ALA A 152 0.58 -22.52 -8.81
C ALA A 152 1.82 -23.35 -9.16
N ASN A 153 2.05 -23.61 -10.44
CA ASN A 153 3.03 -24.59 -10.97
C ASN A 153 4.50 -24.38 -10.51
N ASP A 154 4.84 -23.28 -9.83
CA ASP A 154 6.21 -22.95 -9.39
C ASP A 154 6.29 -22.62 -7.88
N THR A 155 5.49 -23.32 -7.07
CA THR A 155 5.56 -23.19 -5.61
C THR A 155 6.65 -24.10 -5.07
N ASP A 156 7.79 -23.53 -4.62
CA ASP A 156 8.87 -24.29 -3.98
C ASP A 156 8.32 -25.17 -2.85
N LEU A 157 8.40 -26.49 -3.06
CA LEU A 157 7.99 -27.49 -2.09
C LEU A 157 9.01 -27.50 -0.94
N PRO A 158 8.59 -27.16 0.29
CA PRO A 158 9.53 -27.01 1.40
C PRO A 158 10.25 -28.32 1.70
N GLY A 159 11.58 -28.26 1.73
CA GLY A 159 12.42 -29.42 2.01
C GLY A 159 12.29 -30.52 0.98
N GLU A 160 11.99 -30.21 -0.28
CA GLU A 160 11.95 -31.17 -1.39
C GLU A 160 13.25 -32.01 -1.48
N GLU A 161 13.11 -33.33 -1.56
CA GLU A 161 14.21 -34.30 -1.68
C GLU A 161 13.86 -35.39 -2.70
N TYR A 162 14.89 -35.90 -3.37
CA TYR A 162 14.77 -36.93 -4.40
C TYR A 162 15.66 -38.12 -4.05
N ASP A 163 15.05 -39.31 -3.95
CA ASP A 163 15.74 -40.59 -3.87
C ASP A 163 15.72 -41.26 -5.25
N PHE A 164 16.87 -41.25 -5.91
CA PHE A 164 17.01 -41.77 -7.27
C PHE A 164 17.19 -43.29 -7.32
N GLU A 165 17.51 -43.95 -6.20
CA GLU A 165 17.61 -45.41 -6.15
C GLU A 165 16.21 -46.02 -6.08
N ASP A 166 15.36 -45.46 -5.22
CA ASP A 166 13.99 -45.92 -5.00
C ASP A 166 12.93 -45.22 -5.88
N LEU A 167 13.36 -44.26 -6.72
CA LEU A 167 12.49 -43.45 -7.59
C LEU A 167 11.40 -42.71 -6.79
N GLU A 168 11.78 -42.19 -5.63
CA GLU A 168 10.90 -41.46 -4.74
C GLU A 168 11.22 -39.96 -4.75
N MET A 169 10.18 -39.14 -4.70
CA MET A 169 10.28 -37.71 -4.43
C MET A 169 9.52 -37.42 -3.14
N SER A 170 10.08 -36.62 -2.24
CA SER A 170 9.38 -36.24 -1.01
C SER A 170 9.51 -34.76 -0.69
N PHE A 171 8.57 -34.22 0.09
CA PHE A 171 8.63 -32.85 0.62
C PHE A 171 7.87 -32.71 1.94
N LEU A 172 8.18 -31.67 2.71
CA LEU A 172 7.49 -31.36 3.97
C LEU A 172 6.08 -30.84 3.70
N TRP A 173 5.07 -31.66 3.98
CA TRP A 173 3.70 -31.35 3.57
C TRP A 173 3.04 -30.28 4.45
N LYS A 174 3.34 -30.21 5.75
CA LYS A 174 2.76 -29.19 6.65
C LYS A 174 3.23 -27.77 6.30
N PRO A 175 4.54 -27.50 6.10
CA PRO A 175 4.99 -26.20 5.63
C PRO A 175 4.50 -25.87 4.21
N ALA A 176 4.36 -26.87 3.33
CA ALA A 176 3.75 -26.68 2.00
C ALA A 176 2.32 -26.16 2.12
N LEU A 177 1.53 -26.73 3.05
CA LEU A 177 0.18 -26.27 3.36
C LEU A 177 0.15 -24.86 3.96
N SER A 178 1.08 -24.52 4.86
CA SER A 178 1.18 -23.16 5.41
C SER A 178 1.53 -22.12 4.34
N LYS A 179 2.34 -22.46 3.34
CA LYS A 179 2.57 -21.60 2.16
C LYS A 179 1.31 -21.49 1.27
N LEU A 180 0.57 -22.58 1.11
CA LEU A 180 -0.66 -22.64 0.31
C LEU A 180 -1.87 -21.95 0.97
N LEU A 181 -1.89 -21.82 2.30
CA LEU A 181 -3.01 -21.29 3.09
C LEU A 181 -2.70 -19.96 3.83
N GLY A 182 -1.46 -19.48 3.73
CA GLY A 182 -0.85 -18.55 4.69
C GLY A 182 -1.53 -17.19 4.91
N GLU A 183 -2.19 -16.59 3.91
CA GLU A 183 -2.84 -15.28 4.11
C GLU A 183 -4.19 -15.38 4.83
N GLU A 184 -5.01 -16.39 4.55
CA GLU A 184 -6.34 -16.54 5.18
C GLU A 184 -6.25 -17.00 6.64
N GLU A 185 -5.29 -17.88 6.96
CA GLU A 185 -5.13 -18.42 8.30
C GLU A 185 -4.51 -17.39 9.28
N TYR A 186 -3.65 -16.49 8.78
CA TYR A 186 -3.08 -15.39 9.55
C TYR A 186 -4.14 -14.34 9.93
N MET A 187 -4.98 -13.95 8.97
CA MET A 187 -6.09 -13.01 9.19
C MET A 187 -7.12 -13.54 10.20
N ARG A 188 -7.40 -14.86 10.18
CA ARG A 188 -8.28 -15.51 11.16
C ARG A 188 -7.65 -15.61 12.55
N LYS A 189 -6.35 -15.89 12.66
CA LYS A 189 -5.65 -15.96 13.97
C LYS A 189 -5.64 -14.61 14.71
N GLU A 190 -5.54 -13.50 13.99
CA GLU A 190 -5.59 -12.16 14.60
C GLU A 190 -7.01 -11.74 15.01
N GLN A 191 -8.04 -12.04 14.20
CA GLN A 191 -9.44 -11.85 14.61
C GLN A 191 -9.80 -12.70 15.85
N PHE A 192 -9.25 -13.91 15.95
CA PHE A 192 -9.48 -14.80 17.09
C PHE A 192 -8.79 -14.31 18.37
N LYS A 193 -7.58 -13.74 18.26
CA LYS A 193 -6.90 -13.09 19.40
C LYS A 193 -7.68 -11.90 19.94
N GLN A 194 -8.26 -11.08 19.05
CA GLN A 194 -9.07 -9.92 19.43
C GLN A 194 -10.40 -10.32 20.11
N MET A 195 -11.03 -11.42 19.67
CA MET A 195 -12.23 -11.96 20.34
C MET A 195 -11.91 -12.65 21.67
N ALA A 196 -10.79 -13.38 21.77
CA ALA A 196 -10.38 -14.08 22.99
C ALA A 196 -10.07 -13.11 24.15
N THR A 197 -9.65 -11.88 23.86
CA THR A 197 -9.47 -10.81 24.86
C THR A 197 -10.79 -10.23 25.40
N SER A 198 -11.94 -10.54 24.78
CA SER A 198 -13.26 -10.02 25.19
C SER A 198 -14.14 -11.01 25.98
N VAL A 199 -13.66 -12.22 26.28
CA VAL A 199 -14.44 -13.25 26.99
C VAL A 199 -13.84 -13.49 28.38
N ASP A 200 -14.63 -13.22 29.42
CA ASP A 200 -14.29 -13.49 30.83
C ASP A 200 -14.13 -15.01 31.05
N MET A 201 -12.89 -15.48 31.25
CA MET A 201 -12.50 -16.89 31.35
C MET A 201 -13.04 -17.65 32.59
N ARG A 202 -14.04 -17.11 33.31
CA ARG A 202 -14.61 -17.71 34.53
C ARG A 202 -15.67 -18.80 34.30
N PHE A 203 -16.00 -19.15 33.06
CA PHE A 203 -17.08 -20.09 32.73
C PHE A 203 -16.67 -21.47 32.16
N LEU A 204 -15.38 -21.85 32.21
CA LEU A 204 -14.97 -23.22 31.92
C LEU A 204 -14.74 -24.02 33.21
N VAL A 205 -15.71 -24.88 33.53
CA VAL A 205 -15.67 -25.84 34.64
C VAL A 205 -14.67 -26.96 34.32
N PRO A 206 -13.71 -27.30 35.21
CA PRO A 206 -12.81 -28.43 35.02
C PRO A 206 -13.45 -29.75 35.51
N LEU A 207 -13.52 -30.75 34.63
CA LEU A 207 -13.86 -32.12 35.02
C LEU A 207 -12.70 -32.71 35.84
N CYS A 208 -13.01 -32.91 37.13
CA CYS A 208 -12.16 -33.51 38.15
C CYS A 208 -11.67 -34.91 37.77
N SER A 209 -10.40 -35.19 38.02
CA SER A 209 -9.97 -36.50 38.50
C SER A 209 -9.62 -36.37 39.99
N ARG A 210 -10.21 -37.27 40.78
CA ARG A 210 -10.07 -37.40 42.23
C ARG A 210 -8.97 -38.42 42.56
N ASP A 211 -8.45 -38.25 43.77
CA ASP A 211 -7.71 -39.19 44.63
C ASP A 211 -6.18 -39.27 44.48
N ALA A 212 -5.46 -38.59 45.37
CA ALA A 212 -4.93 -39.22 46.60
C ALA A 212 -4.17 -38.20 47.49
N ALA A 213 -4.76 -37.96 48.67
CA ALA A 213 -4.29 -37.40 49.95
C ALA A 213 -2.83 -36.95 50.17
N GLY A 214 -2.67 -35.78 50.83
CA GLY A 214 -1.58 -35.54 51.79
C GLY A 214 -1.16 -34.08 52.05
N ALA A 215 -1.77 -33.43 53.08
CA ALA A 215 -1.23 -32.33 53.91
C ALA A 215 -1.13 -30.86 53.38
N SER A 216 -2.13 -30.05 53.77
CA SER A 216 -2.10 -28.68 54.35
C SER A 216 -0.77 -27.88 54.43
N MET A 217 -0.70 -26.70 53.77
CA MET A 217 -0.55 -25.34 54.40
C MET A 217 -0.34 -24.19 53.37
N CYS A 218 -1.23 -23.19 53.46
CA CYS A 218 -1.20 -21.74 53.15
C CYS A 218 -0.13 -21.00 52.26
N TYR A 219 -0.70 -20.12 51.41
CA TYR A 219 -0.29 -18.76 50.94
C TYR A 219 0.54 -18.58 49.63
N PRO A 220 0.43 -17.41 48.95
CA PRO A 220 0.34 -17.29 47.48
C PRO A 220 1.61 -16.73 46.84
N THR A 221 2.03 -17.25 45.69
CA THR A 221 3.11 -16.63 44.89
C THR A 221 3.05 -17.01 43.41
N GLU A 222 3.29 -16.00 42.58
CA GLU A 222 3.27 -15.95 41.12
C GLU A 222 4.30 -16.86 40.42
N PRO A 223 4.01 -17.33 39.18
CA PRO A 223 4.94 -18.15 38.40
C PRO A 223 5.96 -17.30 37.63
N ARG A 224 7.01 -16.81 38.31
CA ARG A 224 8.21 -16.23 37.65
C ARG A 224 9.56 -16.79 38.13
N GLU A 225 9.60 -17.79 39.01
CA GLU A 225 10.84 -18.29 39.62
C GLU A 225 11.34 -19.69 39.21
N ILE A 226 10.68 -20.41 38.29
CA ILE A 226 11.10 -21.80 37.94
C ILE A 226 12.05 -21.87 36.72
N LEU A 227 12.32 -20.77 36.00
CA LEU A 227 13.22 -20.82 34.83
C LEU A 227 14.70 -20.47 35.10
N ASN A 228 15.06 -19.98 36.30
CA ASN A 228 16.43 -19.51 36.57
C ASN A 228 17.31 -20.46 37.42
N ARG A 229 16.75 -21.53 38.02
CA ARG A 229 17.55 -22.48 38.82
C ARG A 229 18.12 -23.67 38.04
N THR A 230 17.60 -23.98 36.85
CA THR A 230 18.11 -25.07 36.00
C THR A 230 19.25 -24.61 35.07
N ARG A 231 19.40 -23.29 34.86
CA ARG A 231 20.43 -22.71 33.99
C ARG A 231 21.78 -22.47 34.69
N MET A 232 21.76 -22.18 36.00
CA MET A 232 22.97 -21.94 36.81
C MET A 232 23.66 -23.22 37.34
N LYS A 233 22.98 -24.38 37.33
CA LYS A 233 23.59 -25.67 37.69
C LYS A 233 24.36 -26.34 36.53
N ARG A 234 24.09 -25.97 35.27
CA ARG A 234 24.87 -26.43 34.11
C ARG A 234 26.20 -25.66 33.93
N MET A 235 26.23 -24.36 34.24
CA MET A 235 27.47 -23.55 34.13
C MET A 235 28.55 -23.87 35.18
N ARG A 236 28.20 -24.52 36.30
CA ARG A 236 29.18 -24.92 37.34
C ARG A 236 29.73 -26.34 37.17
N ALA A 237 29.20 -27.13 36.23
CA ALA A 237 29.65 -28.50 35.99
C ALA A 237 30.79 -28.61 34.95
N GLU A 238 31.07 -27.56 34.18
CA GLU A 238 32.11 -27.58 33.13
C GLU A 238 33.48 -26.99 33.55
N ASN A 239 33.58 -26.33 34.71
CA ASN A 239 34.86 -25.75 35.20
C ASN A 239 35.60 -26.62 36.23
N GLY A 240 35.25 -27.91 36.35
CA GLY A 240 35.81 -28.81 37.37
C GLY A 240 36.92 -29.76 36.89
N LYS A 241 37.28 -29.81 35.61
CA LYS A 241 38.26 -30.78 35.10
C LYS A 241 39.09 -30.23 33.92
N ASN A 242 40.15 -29.52 34.25
CA ASN A 242 41.49 -29.56 33.64
C ASN A 242 42.15 -28.18 33.75
N GLY A 243 43.07 -28.07 34.71
CA GLY A 243 43.86 -26.85 34.90
C GLY A 243 44.81 -26.61 33.72
N LYS A 244 44.70 -25.44 33.12
CA LYS A 244 45.80 -24.56 32.69
C LYS A 244 45.22 -23.26 32.16
N ARG A 245 45.84 -22.16 32.57
CA ARG A 245 45.40 -20.77 32.40
C ARG A 245 46.03 -20.19 31.14
N ILE A 246 45.21 -19.57 30.27
CA ILE A 246 45.61 -18.44 29.42
C ILE A 246 44.44 -17.46 29.47
N VAL A 247 44.62 -16.33 30.15
CA VAL A 247 43.68 -15.21 30.14
C VAL A 247 44.02 -14.41 28.88
N THR A 248 43.07 -14.24 27.97
CA THR A 248 43.20 -13.37 26.80
C THR A 248 42.63 -11.98 27.12
N ASP A 249 43.13 -10.94 26.43
CA ASP A 249 42.79 -9.52 26.65
C ASP A 249 41.28 -9.18 26.58
N ASP A 250 40.45 -10.08 26.05
CA ASP A 250 38.99 -9.92 26.00
C ASP A 250 38.30 -10.06 27.36
N GLU A 251 38.87 -10.80 28.32
CA GLU A 251 38.29 -10.94 29.66
C GLU A 251 38.53 -9.69 30.55
N LEU A 252 39.57 -8.90 30.27
CA LEU A 252 39.79 -7.59 30.91
C LEU A 252 38.90 -6.49 30.32
N LEU A 253 38.50 -6.62 29.04
CA LEU A 253 37.59 -5.68 28.38
C LEU A 253 36.14 -5.81 28.89
N MET A 254 35.74 -7.04 29.25
CA MET A 254 34.41 -7.32 29.80
C MET A 254 34.20 -6.74 31.20
N SER A 255 35.23 -6.67 32.05
CA SER A 255 35.09 -6.06 33.40
C SER A 255 34.95 -4.53 33.34
N ARG A 256 35.65 -3.87 32.41
CA ARG A 256 35.52 -2.40 32.20
C ARG A 256 34.19 -2.01 31.55
N HIS A 257 33.59 -2.87 30.75
CA HIS A 257 32.26 -2.65 30.19
C HIS A 257 31.14 -2.78 31.24
N PHE A 258 31.35 -3.57 32.29
CA PHE A 258 30.34 -3.77 33.34
C PHE A 258 30.24 -2.57 34.28
N GLU A 259 31.38 -1.99 34.69
CA GLU A 259 31.41 -0.76 35.52
C GLU A 259 30.89 0.48 34.76
N ALA A 260 31.15 0.58 33.45
CA ALA A 260 30.60 1.64 32.61
C ALA A 260 29.07 1.58 32.51
N LYS A 261 28.50 0.37 32.51
CA LYS A 261 27.04 0.16 32.41
C LYS A 261 26.32 0.45 33.71
N GLU A 262 26.92 0.19 34.87
CA GLU A 262 26.32 0.59 36.16
C GLU A 262 26.27 2.11 36.32
N MET A 263 27.31 2.83 35.88
CA MET A 263 27.32 4.29 35.89
C MET A 263 26.29 4.88 34.92
N GLU A 264 26.07 4.24 33.77
CA GLU A 264 25.04 4.60 32.79
C GLU A 264 23.62 4.40 33.35
N ILE A 265 23.40 3.32 34.10
CA ILE A 265 22.13 3.01 34.77
C ILE A 265 21.85 3.99 35.93
N LEU A 266 22.87 4.38 36.69
CA LEU A 266 22.75 5.40 37.75
C LEU A 266 22.49 6.81 37.17
N ALA A 267 23.12 7.17 36.06
CA ALA A 267 22.88 8.44 35.37
C ALA A 267 21.46 8.53 34.78
N PHE A 268 20.96 7.42 34.22
CA PHE A 268 19.61 7.34 33.67
C PHE A 268 18.52 7.43 34.75
N ARG A 269 18.74 6.81 35.92
CA ARG A 269 17.82 6.92 37.07
C ARG A 269 17.73 8.33 37.69
N HIS A 270 18.72 9.18 37.43
CA HIS A 270 18.75 10.56 37.93
C HIS A 270 18.58 11.63 36.85
N GLY A 271 18.19 11.24 35.63
CA GLY A 271 17.71 12.16 34.59
C GLY A 271 18.81 12.89 33.79
N PHE A 272 20.02 12.34 33.70
CA PHE A 272 21.09 12.93 32.89
C PHE A 272 21.11 12.35 31.46
N SER A 273 21.26 13.22 30.46
CA SER A 273 21.42 12.84 29.05
C SER A 273 22.83 12.32 28.75
N LYS A 274 22.92 11.36 27.81
CA LYS A 274 24.16 10.73 27.31
C LYS A 274 25.26 11.71 26.90
N SER A 275 24.93 12.97 26.56
CA SER A 275 25.90 13.98 26.16
C SER A 275 26.78 14.52 27.30
N VAL A 276 26.38 14.35 28.57
CA VAL A 276 27.11 14.87 29.74
C VAL A 276 28.32 13.98 30.12
N LEU A 277 28.34 12.72 29.70
CA LEU A 277 29.40 11.75 30.03
C LEU A 277 30.63 11.81 29.11
N LYS A 278 30.63 12.70 28.10
CA LYS A 278 31.76 12.87 27.16
C LYS A 278 32.65 14.08 27.44
N ASP A 279 32.31 14.90 28.44
CA ASP A 279 33.09 16.07 28.84
C ASP A 279 33.71 15.84 30.23
N GLU A 280 35.03 15.63 30.31
CA GLU A 280 35.76 15.41 31.57
C GLU A 280 35.71 16.60 32.57
N LYS A 281 34.99 17.68 32.23
CA LYS A 281 34.94 18.92 33.02
C LYS A 281 33.61 19.24 33.69
N VAL A 282 32.59 18.36 33.65
CA VAL A 282 31.30 18.63 34.30
C VAL A 282 30.98 17.57 35.37
N ILE A 283 31.54 17.75 36.57
CA ILE A 283 31.01 17.13 37.79
C ILE A 283 30.55 18.25 38.74
N PRO A 284 29.24 18.36 39.03
CA PRO A 284 28.73 19.30 40.03
C PRO A 284 29.33 19.02 41.42
N LYS A 285 29.75 20.08 42.12
CA LYS A 285 30.38 20.13 43.47
C LYS A 285 29.63 19.45 44.64
N ARG A 286 28.56 18.68 44.40
CA ARG A 286 27.73 18.07 45.45
C ARG A 286 28.06 16.61 45.80
N TYR A 287 29.04 15.99 45.14
CA TYR A 287 29.42 14.59 45.39
C TYR A 287 30.87 14.37 45.90
N SER A 288 31.60 15.44 46.24
CA SER A 288 33.01 15.34 46.68
C SER A 288 33.25 14.68 48.05
N ARG A 289 32.22 14.17 48.73
CA ARG A 289 32.37 13.47 50.03
C ARG A 289 32.47 11.94 49.93
N VAL A 290 32.24 11.33 48.77
CA VAL A 290 32.20 9.86 48.64
C VAL A 290 33.53 9.26 48.16
N LEU A 291 34.48 10.04 47.65
CA LEU A 291 35.66 9.48 46.96
C LEU A 291 37.04 9.92 47.46
N GLY A 292 37.17 10.64 48.58
CA GLY A 292 38.43 10.71 49.34
C GLY A 292 39.72 11.00 48.56
N ILE A 293 39.72 11.95 47.62
CA ILE A 293 40.92 12.39 46.91
C ILE A 293 40.97 13.93 46.92
N ASP A 294 41.91 14.47 47.70
CA ASP A 294 42.41 15.84 47.58
C ASP A 294 43.27 15.96 46.32
N ILE A 295 43.28 17.13 45.65
CA ILE A 295 44.48 17.84 45.14
C ILE A 295 44.11 19.05 44.23
N LEU A 296 44.43 20.23 44.78
CA LEU A 296 45.09 21.44 44.25
C LEU A 296 44.50 22.39 43.18
N ARG A 297 44.67 23.69 43.52
CA ARG A 297 44.34 24.96 42.86
C ARG A 297 45.40 25.38 41.82
N THR A 298 44.99 26.27 40.89
CA THR A 298 45.62 27.52 40.34
C THR A 298 45.25 27.69 38.85
N SER A 299 45.03 28.82 38.18
CA SER A 299 44.97 30.26 38.48
C SER A 299 44.30 31.00 37.29
N THR A 300 43.78 32.19 37.56
CA THR A 300 43.17 33.23 36.69
C THR A 300 44.04 33.79 35.55
N SER A 301 43.42 34.23 34.43
CA SER A 301 43.75 35.52 33.76
C SER A 301 42.68 36.01 32.76
N ILE A 302 42.50 37.33 32.77
CA ILE A 302 41.59 38.25 32.05
C ILE A 302 42.09 38.58 30.62
N PHE A 303 41.23 39.23 29.79
CA PHE A 303 41.44 40.24 28.70
C PHE A 303 40.61 39.89 27.43
N ARG A 304 39.99 40.77 26.64
CA ARG A 304 39.58 42.21 26.69
C ARG A 304 38.60 42.42 25.50
N GLN A 305 37.74 43.44 25.59
CA GLN A 305 36.87 43.95 24.52
C GLN A 305 37.63 44.47 23.29
N SER A 306 37.03 44.34 22.11
CA SER A 306 37.32 45.18 20.94
C SER A 306 36.04 45.48 20.15
N THR A 307 35.71 46.76 20.10
CA THR A 307 34.67 47.43 19.30
C THR A 307 34.98 47.39 17.80
N VAL A 308 34.00 47.01 16.97
CA VAL A 308 33.98 47.32 15.54
C VAL A 308 32.59 47.85 15.14
N THR A 309 32.64 48.90 14.35
CA THR A 309 31.64 49.86 13.86
C THR A 309 30.43 49.26 13.14
N ARG A 310 29.22 49.74 13.47
CA ARG A 310 27.96 49.51 12.75
C ARG A 310 27.92 50.30 11.44
N PRO A 311 27.52 49.71 10.29
CA PRO A 311 27.01 50.48 9.16
C PRO A 311 25.56 50.88 9.42
N THR A 312 25.27 52.15 9.23
CA THR A 312 23.94 52.76 9.31
C THR A 312 23.09 52.27 8.13
N VAL A 313 22.10 51.41 8.38
CA VAL A 313 21.07 51.07 7.39
C VAL A 313 20.03 52.19 7.40
N ILE A 314 19.90 52.86 6.25
CA ILE A 314 18.87 53.86 5.98
C ILE A 314 17.52 53.15 5.99
N MET A 315 16.69 53.44 7.00
CA MET A 315 15.31 52.95 7.07
C MET A 315 14.43 53.77 6.13
N ASN A 316 14.02 53.16 5.02
CA ASN A 316 12.87 53.57 4.21
C ASN A 316 12.16 52.32 3.71
N GLY A 317 10.85 52.22 3.95
CA GLY A 317 9.97 51.20 3.36
C GLY A 317 9.41 50.20 4.37
N SER A 318 8.14 49.88 4.22
CA SER A 318 7.37 48.79 4.87
C SER A 318 8.26 47.60 5.25
N SER A 319 8.23 47.12 6.50
CA SER A 319 9.07 45.97 6.88
C SER A 319 8.69 44.76 6.04
N MET A 320 9.59 44.31 5.16
CA MET A 320 9.43 43.08 4.41
C MET A 320 9.50 41.91 5.39
N ARG A 321 8.42 41.11 5.46
CA ARG A 321 8.26 40.02 6.42
C ARG A 321 8.07 38.69 5.70
N GLY A 322 8.70 37.66 6.23
CA GLY A 322 8.48 36.27 5.84
C GLY A 322 8.07 35.42 7.04
N LEU A 323 7.34 34.35 6.80
CA LEU A 323 7.05 33.33 7.81
C LEU A 323 8.10 32.23 7.71
N SER A 324 8.83 31.97 8.79
CA SER A 324 9.68 30.77 8.92
C SER A 324 8.84 29.65 9.51
N VAL A 325 8.40 28.73 8.65
CA VAL A 325 7.59 27.57 9.05
C VAL A 325 8.47 26.53 9.71
N ILE A 326 9.62 26.27 9.09
CA ILE A 326 10.68 25.42 9.64
C ILE A 326 11.93 26.30 9.73
N PRO A 327 12.41 26.61 10.95
CA PRO A 327 13.58 27.46 11.14
C PRO A 327 14.85 26.72 10.69
N GLY A 328 15.90 27.47 10.40
CA GLY A 328 17.18 26.90 10.00
C GLY A 328 18.11 27.93 9.40
N CYS A 329 19.34 27.49 9.12
CA CYS A 329 20.35 28.33 8.49
C CYS A 329 20.77 27.74 7.15
N PHE A 330 20.95 28.59 6.15
CA PHE A 330 21.47 28.21 4.84
C PHE A 330 22.20 29.40 4.22
N HIS A 331 23.29 29.14 3.51
CA HIS A 331 23.93 30.15 2.67
C HIS A 331 24.37 29.47 1.39
N GLY A 332 23.96 30.01 0.24
CA GLY A 332 24.37 29.47 -1.04
C GLY A 332 23.48 29.87 -2.22
N PRO A 333 23.63 29.19 -3.37
CA PRO A 333 22.96 29.53 -4.60
C PRO A 333 21.44 29.45 -4.50
N LEU A 334 20.76 30.35 -5.22
CA LEU A 334 19.31 30.33 -5.40
C LEU A 334 18.93 29.78 -6.78
N VAL A 335 17.97 28.87 -6.81
CA VAL A 335 17.23 28.48 -8.01
C VAL A 335 15.84 29.07 -7.89
N PHE A 336 15.46 29.94 -8.82
CA PHE A 336 14.18 30.62 -8.83
C PHE A 336 13.33 30.18 -10.02
N SER A 337 12.04 29.99 -9.80
CA SER A 337 11.03 29.92 -10.85
C SER A 337 9.76 30.63 -10.42
N ASP A 338 9.06 31.22 -11.38
CA ASP A 338 7.71 31.78 -11.26
C ASP A 338 6.63 30.77 -11.69
N VAL A 339 7.03 29.53 -11.96
CA VAL A 339 6.16 28.42 -12.30
C VAL A 339 6.16 27.41 -11.15
N PRO A 340 4.99 26.92 -10.69
CA PRO A 340 4.93 25.84 -9.72
C PRO A 340 5.61 24.56 -10.23
N LEU A 341 6.35 23.88 -9.35
CA LEU A 341 7.10 22.67 -9.69
C LEU A 341 6.48 21.43 -9.02
N SER A 342 6.36 20.34 -9.78
CA SER A 342 6.02 19.05 -9.19
C SER A 342 7.27 18.33 -8.72
N PHE A 343 7.25 17.84 -7.49
CA PHE A 343 8.33 17.00 -6.96
C PHE A 343 8.10 15.53 -7.29
N MET A 344 6.83 15.10 -7.35
CA MET A 344 6.47 13.78 -7.83
C MET A 344 6.61 13.77 -9.35
N MET A 345 7.49 12.90 -9.88
CA MET A 345 7.83 12.77 -11.31
C MET A 345 8.42 14.02 -12.00
N GLY A 346 8.46 15.18 -11.35
CA GLY A 346 9.06 16.39 -11.90
C GLY A 346 10.50 16.67 -11.46
N VAL A 347 10.96 16.04 -10.37
CA VAL A 347 12.36 16.07 -9.90
C VAL A 347 12.83 14.64 -9.74
N ASP A 348 13.93 14.28 -10.39
CA ASP A 348 14.51 12.95 -10.28
C ASP A 348 15.03 12.72 -8.84
N PRO A 349 14.49 11.74 -8.09
CA PRO A 349 14.88 11.48 -6.71
C PRO A 349 16.35 11.04 -6.56
N LYS A 350 16.97 10.50 -7.61
CA LYS A 350 18.35 10.00 -7.57
C LYS A 350 19.39 11.09 -7.81
N THR A 351 19.01 12.17 -8.48
CA THR A 351 19.95 13.22 -8.92
C THR A 351 19.61 14.61 -8.38
N GLY A 352 18.33 14.85 -8.04
CA GLY A 352 17.82 16.18 -7.70
C GLY A 352 17.70 17.10 -8.92
N VAL A 353 17.70 16.56 -10.13
CA VAL A 353 17.53 17.31 -11.38
C VAL A 353 16.05 17.41 -11.73
N VAL A 354 15.60 18.60 -12.14
CA VAL A 354 14.25 18.80 -12.68
C VAL A 354 14.15 18.10 -14.04
N VAL A 355 13.23 17.13 -14.14
CA VAL A 355 12.99 16.31 -15.34
C VAL A 355 11.64 16.59 -15.99
N ASP A 356 10.84 17.45 -15.39
CA ASP A 356 9.58 17.93 -15.94
C ASP A 356 9.78 18.68 -17.27
N ALA A 357 9.42 18.02 -18.37
CA ALA A 357 9.63 18.50 -19.74
C ALA A 357 8.92 19.83 -20.05
N HIS A 358 7.93 20.22 -19.26
CA HIS A 358 7.16 21.45 -19.44
C HIS A 358 7.58 22.56 -18.47
N HIS A 359 8.52 22.29 -17.57
CA HIS A 359 8.97 23.25 -16.57
C HIS A 359 10.20 24.04 -17.05
N ARG A 360 10.25 25.34 -16.70
CA ARG A 360 11.36 26.22 -17.09
C ARG A 360 12.71 25.83 -16.48
N LEU A 361 12.67 25.06 -15.40
CA LEU A 361 13.86 24.55 -14.71
C LEU A 361 14.36 23.21 -15.28
N LEU A 362 13.78 22.67 -16.35
CA LEU A 362 14.23 21.40 -16.96
C LEU A 362 15.76 21.33 -17.09
N GLY A 363 16.35 20.23 -16.59
CA GLY A 363 17.80 20.01 -16.58
C GLY A 363 18.56 20.72 -15.45
N THR A 364 17.89 21.54 -14.64
CA THR A 364 18.50 22.24 -13.50
C THR A 364 18.49 21.35 -12.25
N SER A 365 19.65 21.19 -11.63
CA SER A 365 19.76 20.54 -10.32
C SER A 365 19.34 21.48 -9.18
N VAL A 366 18.40 21.03 -8.35
CA VAL A 366 18.00 21.70 -7.10
C VAL A 366 18.82 21.26 -5.88
N LYS A 367 19.51 20.12 -6.00
CA LYS A 367 20.37 19.55 -4.94
C LYS A 367 21.32 20.59 -4.35
N GLY A 368 21.29 20.75 -3.03
CA GLY A 368 22.24 21.57 -2.29
C GLY A 368 22.01 23.09 -2.37
N LYS A 369 20.94 23.54 -3.02
CA LYS A 369 20.64 24.96 -3.27
C LYS A 369 19.38 25.41 -2.53
N ALA A 370 19.16 26.72 -2.41
CA ALA A 370 17.83 27.23 -2.09
C ALA A 370 16.95 27.15 -3.33
N LEU A 371 15.72 26.66 -3.19
CA LEU A 371 14.73 26.66 -4.27
C LEU A 371 13.59 27.62 -3.90
N ALA A 372 13.34 28.59 -4.76
CA ALA A 372 12.20 29.50 -4.68
C ALA A 372 11.22 29.22 -5.82
N ILE A 373 9.99 28.80 -5.47
CA ILE A 373 8.88 28.56 -6.40
C ILE A 373 7.56 29.08 -5.80
N PRO A 374 6.52 29.40 -6.58
CA PRO A 374 5.29 29.96 -6.02
C PRO A 374 4.63 29.00 -5.02
N CYS A 375 4.51 27.74 -5.42
CA CYS A 375 4.03 26.62 -4.63
C CYS A 375 4.46 25.29 -5.30
N GLY A 376 4.26 24.16 -4.62
CA GLY A 376 4.29 22.85 -5.26
C GLY A 376 3.07 22.63 -6.15
N ARG A 377 3.18 21.78 -7.18
CA ARG A 377 2.03 21.30 -7.98
C ARG A 377 2.00 19.78 -8.07
N GLY A 378 0.81 19.18 -8.19
CA GLY A 378 0.63 17.74 -8.34
C GLY A 378 -0.20 17.09 -7.21
N SER A 379 -0.10 15.76 -7.10
CA SER A 379 -0.85 14.96 -6.13
C SER A 379 -0.32 15.10 -4.69
N CYS A 380 -1.05 14.49 -3.75
CA CYS A 380 -0.72 14.42 -2.32
C CYS A 380 0.67 13.84 -2.02
N SER A 381 1.22 13.05 -2.95
CA SER A 381 2.50 12.33 -2.83
C SER A 381 3.76 13.19 -2.97
N GLY A 382 3.63 14.50 -3.18
CA GLY A 382 4.76 15.42 -3.18
C GLY A 382 5.56 15.42 -1.87
N SER A 383 4.89 15.17 -0.72
CA SER A 383 5.55 15.06 0.59
C SER A 383 6.51 13.87 0.64
N GLY A 384 6.09 12.71 0.12
CA GLY A 384 6.91 11.50 0.01
C GLY A 384 8.10 11.68 -0.94
N ALA A 385 7.88 12.32 -2.09
CA ALA A 385 8.94 12.60 -3.06
C ALA A 385 10.02 13.52 -2.46
N LEU A 386 9.62 14.59 -1.77
CA LEU A 386 10.58 15.47 -1.11
C LEU A 386 11.30 14.75 0.04
N LEU A 387 10.60 13.96 0.85
CA LEU A 387 11.22 13.17 1.91
C LEU A 387 12.29 12.24 1.34
N GLU A 388 12.02 11.54 0.23
CA GLU A 388 13.02 10.69 -0.44
C GLU A 388 14.24 11.50 -0.88
N LEU A 389 14.04 12.67 -1.50
CA LEU A 389 15.13 13.57 -1.88
C LEU A 389 15.97 14.00 -0.66
N ILE A 390 15.34 14.27 0.49
CA ILE A 390 16.04 14.66 1.71
C ILE A 390 16.88 13.48 2.24
N LEU A 391 16.28 12.28 2.34
CA LEU A 391 16.95 11.10 2.87
C LEU A 391 18.09 10.59 1.97
N THR A 392 17.98 10.81 0.66
CA THR A 392 19.03 10.46 -0.32
C THR A 392 20.09 11.55 -0.49
N GLY A 393 19.92 12.72 0.15
CA GLY A 393 20.85 13.84 0.05
C GLY A 393 20.82 14.56 -1.30
N ASN A 394 19.68 14.50 -2.01
CA ASN A 394 19.45 15.11 -3.31
C ASN A 394 18.47 16.29 -3.28
N ALA A 395 17.90 16.61 -2.12
CA ALA A 395 16.96 17.72 -1.93
C ALA A 395 17.60 19.12 -2.07
N PRO A 396 16.77 20.16 -2.31
CA PRO A 396 17.14 21.53 -1.97
C PRO A 396 17.57 21.63 -0.50
N SER A 397 18.52 22.52 -0.22
CA SER A 397 18.96 22.84 1.15
C SER A 397 18.11 23.91 1.82
N ALA A 398 17.22 24.57 1.08
CA ALA A 398 16.22 25.50 1.60
C ALA A 398 15.04 25.60 0.62
N LEU A 399 13.85 25.85 1.14
CA LEU A 399 12.63 26.07 0.35
C LEU A 399 12.03 27.45 0.67
N ILE A 400 11.70 28.20 -0.37
CA ILE A 400 11.04 29.50 -0.26
C ILE A 400 9.79 29.48 -1.15
N PHE A 401 8.62 29.73 -0.57
CA PHE A 401 7.35 29.75 -1.28
C PHE A 401 6.69 31.13 -1.27
N GLN A 402 5.89 31.41 -2.29
CA GLN A 402 5.06 32.62 -2.38
C GLN A 402 3.79 32.50 -1.55
N GLU A 403 3.24 31.29 -1.46
CA GLU A 403 1.99 31.01 -0.75
C GLU A 403 2.20 29.91 0.30
N PRO A 404 1.31 29.80 1.30
CA PRO A 404 1.33 28.68 2.22
C PRO A 404 1.26 27.33 1.48
N GLU A 405 2.36 26.60 1.52
CA GLU A 405 2.53 25.31 0.85
C GLU A 405 2.44 24.19 1.90
N MET A 406 1.54 23.24 1.71
CA MET A 406 1.26 22.20 2.71
C MET A 406 1.93 20.86 2.39
N ILE A 407 2.09 20.52 1.11
CA ILE A 407 2.46 19.17 0.67
C ILE A 407 3.97 18.97 0.86
N LEU A 408 4.78 19.83 0.25
CA LEU A 408 6.23 19.78 0.38
C LEU A 408 6.66 20.11 1.81
N THR A 409 6.01 21.08 2.45
CA THR A 409 6.31 21.43 3.85
C THR A 409 6.12 20.23 4.79
N LEU A 410 5.08 19.41 4.61
CA LEU A 410 4.90 18.19 5.41
C LEU A 410 6.08 17.22 5.23
N GLY A 411 6.59 17.04 4.01
CA GLY A 411 7.75 16.18 3.74
C GLY A 411 8.98 16.59 4.57
N VAL A 412 9.19 17.90 4.76
CA VAL A 412 10.26 18.42 5.62
C VAL A 412 9.95 18.21 7.11
N MET A 413 8.71 18.44 7.55
CA MET A 413 8.30 18.17 8.95
C MET A 413 8.55 16.71 9.34
N VAL A 414 8.24 15.77 8.44
CA VAL A 414 8.50 14.33 8.64
C VAL A 414 10.00 14.04 8.69
N ALA A 415 10.78 14.62 7.78
CA ALA A 415 12.24 14.47 7.74
C ALA A 415 12.90 14.94 9.05
N GLU A 416 12.44 16.07 9.57
CA GLU A 416 12.92 16.63 10.83
C GLU A 416 12.55 15.75 12.01
N ALA A 417 11.26 15.45 12.17
CA ALA A 417 10.73 14.81 13.36
C ALA A 417 11.14 13.32 13.51
N MET A 418 11.35 12.62 12.38
CA MET A 418 11.64 11.17 12.39
C MET A 418 13.08 10.82 12.01
N PHE A 419 13.79 11.70 11.29
CA PHE A 419 15.10 11.37 10.73
C PHE A 419 16.19 12.40 11.04
N ASP A 420 15.91 13.41 11.87
CA ASP A 420 16.84 14.48 12.25
C ASP A 420 17.45 15.17 11.01
N ARG A 421 16.65 15.31 9.95
CA ARG A 421 17.02 15.99 8.70
C ARG A 421 16.15 17.23 8.53
N ARG A 422 16.75 18.39 8.75
CA ARG A 422 16.06 19.68 8.69
C ARG A 422 16.57 20.52 7.51
N ILE A 423 15.63 21.11 6.75
CA ILE A 423 15.91 22.20 5.81
C ILE A 423 14.97 23.37 6.12
N PRO A 424 15.42 24.63 6.07
CA PRO A 424 14.57 25.79 6.32
C PRO A 424 13.46 25.92 5.27
N VAL A 425 12.25 26.22 5.73
CA VAL A 425 11.07 26.48 4.90
C VAL A 425 10.50 27.86 5.23
N ILE A 426 10.45 28.73 4.22
CA ILE A 426 10.04 30.13 4.35
C ILE A 426 8.88 30.44 3.40
N PHE A 427 7.88 31.17 3.88
CA PHE A 427 6.86 31.77 3.02
C PHE A 427 7.03 33.29 2.96
N LEU A 428 7.12 33.85 1.76
CA LEU A 428 7.13 35.31 1.55
C LEU A 428 5.74 35.75 1.13
N GLN A 429 5.09 36.58 1.95
CA GLN A 429 3.71 36.96 1.72
C GLN A 429 3.59 37.93 0.54
N GLY A 430 2.96 37.46 -0.54
CA GLY A 430 2.54 38.31 -1.66
C GLY A 430 3.51 38.32 -2.84
N ASN A 431 2.94 38.56 -4.02
CA ASN A 431 3.65 38.46 -5.30
C ASN A 431 4.84 39.44 -5.39
N GLU A 432 4.68 40.68 -4.92
CA GLU A 432 5.74 41.69 -4.97
C GLU A 432 6.98 41.32 -4.16
N ASP A 433 6.79 40.65 -3.02
CA ASP A 433 7.87 40.24 -2.13
C ASP A 433 8.59 39.01 -2.69
N PHE A 434 7.83 38.03 -3.21
CA PHE A 434 8.40 36.85 -3.84
C PHE A 434 9.17 37.20 -5.12
N GLU A 435 8.67 38.13 -5.93
CA GLU A 435 9.34 38.59 -7.16
C GLU A 435 10.71 39.23 -6.93
N LYS A 436 11.02 39.70 -5.70
CA LYS A 436 12.35 40.21 -5.35
C LYS A 436 13.44 39.12 -5.36
N LEU A 437 13.06 37.84 -5.34
CA LEU A 437 13.98 36.71 -5.55
C LEU A 437 14.39 36.56 -7.02
N ARG A 438 13.64 37.14 -7.97
CA ARG A 438 13.94 37.02 -9.39
C ARG A 438 15.29 37.66 -9.71
N GLY A 439 16.17 36.88 -10.32
CA GLY A 439 17.51 37.33 -10.71
C GLY A 439 18.52 37.37 -9.56
N ALA A 440 18.15 36.95 -8.35
CA ALA A 440 19.10 36.75 -7.27
C ALA A 440 19.99 35.52 -7.54
N SER A 441 21.28 35.65 -7.25
CA SER A 441 22.25 34.55 -7.43
C SER A 441 22.34 33.67 -6.19
N GLU A 442 22.20 34.25 -5.01
CA GLU A 442 22.41 33.60 -3.72
C GLU A 442 21.46 34.15 -2.66
N VAL A 443 21.22 33.33 -1.63
CA VAL A 443 20.49 33.73 -0.43
C VAL A 443 21.25 33.31 0.82
N GLU A 444 21.11 34.09 1.88
CA GLU A 444 21.50 33.74 3.24
C GLU A 444 20.25 33.70 4.13
N ILE A 445 20.04 32.58 4.79
CA ILE A 445 18.92 32.31 5.68
C ILE A 445 19.49 32.08 7.08
N SER A 446 18.90 32.75 8.06
CA SER A 446 19.08 32.53 9.48
C SER A 446 17.72 32.38 10.16
N ASP A 447 17.69 32.09 11.46
CA ASP A 447 16.45 31.96 12.24
C ASP A 447 15.54 33.21 12.20
N LYS A 448 16.09 34.38 11.87
CA LYS A 448 15.38 35.67 11.94
C LYS A 448 15.38 36.45 10.64
N GLN A 449 16.12 36.02 9.63
CA GLN A 449 16.35 36.84 8.45
C GLN A 449 16.59 35.99 7.21
N LEU A 450 16.00 36.41 6.09
CA LEU A 450 16.38 36.00 4.74
C LEU A 450 17.02 37.22 4.05
N LEU A 451 18.25 37.07 3.60
CA LEU A 451 19.01 38.06 2.83
C LEU A 451 19.17 37.56 1.39
N ILE A 452 18.84 38.40 0.43
CA ILE A 452 18.92 38.13 -1.01
C ILE A 452 20.13 38.86 -1.60
N MET A 453 20.97 38.17 -2.37
CA MET A 453 22.16 38.72 -3.01
C MET A 453 22.07 38.64 -4.56
N PRO A 454 22.63 39.62 -5.30
CA PRO A 454 23.46 40.75 -4.83
C PRO A 454 22.66 41.99 -4.39
N ASN A 455 21.33 41.99 -4.54
CA ASN A 455 20.48 43.17 -4.30
C ASN A 455 20.41 43.62 -2.82
N GLN A 456 20.98 42.84 -1.89
CA GLN A 456 20.98 43.06 -0.44
C GLN A 456 19.60 43.36 0.15
N VAL A 457 18.57 42.74 -0.42
CA VAL A 457 17.20 42.84 0.08
C VAL A 457 17.06 41.89 1.27
N SER A 458 16.54 42.40 2.38
CA SER A 458 16.39 41.64 3.62
C SER A 458 14.93 41.51 4.04
N PHE A 459 14.53 40.31 4.41
CA PHE A 459 13.24 39.99 5.02
C PHE A 459 13.44 39.61 6.48
N SER A 460 12.64 40.18 7.38
CA SER A 460 12.55 39.69 8.75
C SER A 460 11.71 38.42 8.77
N LEU A 461 12.22 37.33 9.34
CA LEU A 461 11.50 36.08 9.47
C LEU A 461 10.82 35.98 10.83
N GLU A 462 9.51 35.80 10.81
CA GLU A 462 8.71 35.51 11.99
C GLU A 462 8.53 33.99 12.11
N PRO A 463 8.78 33.39 13.28
CA PRO A 463 8.59 31.95 13.44
C PRO A 463 7.10 31.59 13.40
N GLY A 464 6.79 30.44 12.80
CA GLY A 464 5.50 29.79 12.96
C GLY A 464 5.14 29.59 14.43
N SER A 465 3.86 29.68 14.77
CA SER A 465 3.38 29.54 16.16
C SER A 465 2.20 28.58 16.24
N THR A 466 2.33 27.58 17.10
CA THR A 466 1.27 26.62 17.45
C THR A 466 0.41 27.09 18.63
N ARG A 467 0.76 28.21 19.29
CA ARG A 467 0.06 28.71 20.50
C ARG A 467 -1.40 29.08 20.26
N GLY A 468 -1.81 29.23 19.00
CA GLY A 468 -3.19 29.54 18.62
C GLY A 468 -4.09 28.32 18.45
N ILE A 469 -3.59 27.11 18.66
CA ILE A 469 -4.36 25.87 18.58
C ILE A 469 -4.90 25.50 19.96
N ASN A 470 -6.21 25.43 20.10
CA ASN A 470 -6.89 24.94 21.28
C ASN A 470 -6.85 23.41 21.27
N LEU A 471 -6.05 22.85 22.17
CA LEU A 471 -5.89 21.40 22.35
C LEU A 471 -6.84 20.91 23.45
N SER A 472 -7.46 19.76 23.23
CA SER A 472 -8.19 19.08 24.29
C SER A 472 -7.22 18.39 25.26
N THR A 473 -7.71 17.97 26.43
CA THR A 473 -6.91 17.17 27.37
C THR A 473 -6.40 15.86 26.73
N SER A 474 -7.18 15.24 25.83
CA SER A 474 -6.73 14.07 25.08
C SER A 474 -5.56 14.43 24.15
N ASP A 475 -5.63 15.58 23.49
CA ASP A 475 -4.57 16.05 22.59
C ASP A 475 -3.26 16.32 23.36
N GLU A 476 -3.36 16.99 24.50
CA GLU A 476 -2.22 17.26 25.40
C GLU A 476 -1.62 15.97 25.96
N ASN A 477 -2.44 14.98 26.29
CA ASN A 477 -1.96 13.68 26.75
C ASN A 477 -1.14 12.96 25.66
N ILE A 478 -1.59 12.99 24.40
CA ILE A 478 -0.83 12.44 23.28
C ILE A 478 0.49 13.20 23.09
N LEU A 479 0.48 14.54 23.09
CA LEU A 479 1.68 15.37 22.97
C LEU A 479 2.68 15.19 24.13
N SER A 480 2.19 14.87 25.33
CA SER A 480 3.06 14.59 26.48
C SER A 480 3.73 13.20 26.42
N GLY A 481 3.37 12.36 25.45
CA GLY A 481 3.90 11.01 25.26
C GLY A 481 3.18 9.90 26.03
N GLN A 482 2.03 10.18 26.66
CA GLN A 482 1.25 9.16 27.39
C GLN A 482 0.73 8.03 26.49
N HIS A 483 0.60 8.29 25.18
CA HIS A 483 0.14 7.34 24.17
C HIS A 483 1.30 6.73 23.35
N GLY A 484 2.53 6.83 23.84
CA GLY A 484 3.71 6.30 23.16
C GLY A 484 4.37 7.30 22.22
N GLU A 485 5.61 7.01 21.85
CA GLU A 485 6.48 7.94 21.15
C GLU A 485 6.04 8.18 19.70
N ALA A 486 5.57 7.15 19.00
CA ALA A 486 5.04 7.28 17.64
C ALA A 486 3.86 8.25 17.58
N SER A 487 2.88 8.12 18.48
CA SER A 487 1.72 9.00 18.55
C SER A 487 2.08 10.42 19.01
N ARG A 488 3.09 10.57 19.88
CA ARG A 488 3.64 11.88 20.27
C ARG A 488 4.18 12.65 19.07
N ILE A 489 5.07 12.01 18.29
CA ILE A 489 5.66 12.58 17.07
C ILE A 489 4.57 12.91 16.04
N ALA A 490 3.66 11.96 15.80
CA ALA A 490 2.52 12.17 14.90
C ALA A 490 1.70 13.40 15.29
N MET A 491 1.44 13.58 16.59
CA MET A 491 0.67 14.70 17.11
C MET A 491 1.43 16.04 17.03
N GLU A 492 2.75 16.05 17.23
CA GLU A 492 3.57 17.26 17.03
C GLU A 492 3.47 17.76 15.58
N ILE A 493 3.55 16.83 14.62
CA ILE A 493 3.37 17.13 13.20
C ILE A 493 1.95 17.62 12.92
N ILE A 494 0.91 16.95 13.45
CA ILE A 494 -0.49 17.38 13.27
C ILE A 494 -0.72 18.79 13.81
N VAL A 495 -0.18 19.13 14.99
CA VAL A 495 -0.36 20.46 15.59
C VAL A 495 0.38 21.53 14.79
N ALA A 496 1.60 21.25 14.33
CA ALA A 496 2.35 22.16 13.46
C ALA A 496 1.61 22.38 12.12
N PHE A 497 1.11 21.31 11.52
CA PHE A 497 0.35 21.34 10.29
C PHE A 497 -1.00 22.05 10.46
N ALA A 498 -1.69 21.85 11.58
CA ALA A 498 -2.93 22.55 11.91
C ALA A 498 -2.71 24.06 12.02
N ALA A 499 -1.61 24.49 12.66
CA ALA A 499 -1.23 25.89 12.71
C ALA A 499 -0.93 26.46 11.32
N LEU A 500 -0.25 25.68 10.47
CA LEU A 500 0.04 26.04 9.09
C LEU A 500 -1.24 26.27 8.26
N GLN A 501 -2.25 25.41 8.45
CA GLN A 501 -3.57 25.54 7.83
C GLN A 501 -4.43 26.66 8.42
N GLY A 502 -3.98 27.31 9.50
CA GLY A 502 -4.77 28.32 10.21
C GLY A 502 -5.93 27.75 11.03
N ALA A 503 -5.93 26.44 11.31
CA ALA A 503 -6.92 25.81 12.20
C ALA A 503 -6.86 26.44 13.60
N LYS A 504 -7.95 26.31 14.36
CA LYS A 504 -8.02 26.76 15.77
C LYS A 504 -8.14 25.62 16.76
N CYS A 505 -8.44 24.43 16.30
CA CYS A 505 -8.58 23.22 17.10
C CYS A 505 -8.39 21.99 16.19
N LEU A 506 -8.33 20.82 16.83
CA LEU A 506 -8.38 19.52 16.17
C LEU A 506 -9.78 18.91 16.29
N VAL A 507 -10.10 17.97 15.41
CA VAL A 507 -11.35 17.21 15.37
C VAL A 507 -11.06 15.72 15.41
N ASP A 508 -11.97 14.94 16.01
CA ASP A 508 -11.93 13.48 15.95
C ASP A 508 -12.24 13.00 14.54
N VAL A 509 -11.50 12.01 14.08
CA VAL A 509 -11.87 11.24 12.89
C VAL A 509 -12.34 9.85 13.30
N SER A 510 -13.29 9.32 12.54
CA SER A 510 -13.92 8.02 12.78
C SER A 510 -13.21 6.87 12.05
N GLN A 511 -12.56 7.16 10.93
CA GLN A 511 -11.80 6.20 10.13
C GLN A 511 -10.80 6.91 9.22
N VAL A 512 -9.81 6.15 8.73
CA VAL A 512 -8.75 6.61 7.85
C VAL A 512 -8.59 5.69 6.64
N HIS A 513 -8.27 6.28 5.50
CA HIS A 513 -7.79 5.57 4.32
C HIS A 513 -6.39 6.09 3.97
N ILE A 514 -5.39 5.25 4.22
CA ILE A 514 -3.97 5.55 4.09
C ILE A 514 -3.59 5.57 2.60
N ASP A 515 -3.20 6.73 2.09
CA ASP A 515 -2.72 6.92 0.72
C ASP A 515 -1.23 6.62 0.57
N ALA A 516 -0.45 6.80 1.64
CA ALA A 516 1.00 6.58 1.71
C ALA A 516 1.45 5.10 1.57
N CYS A 517 0.75 4.30 0.75
CA CYS A 517 1.05 2.91 0.46
C CYS A 517 1.93 2.73 -0.80
N ALA A 518 2.00 3.72 -1.68
CA ALA A 518 2.79 3.64 -2.90
C ALA A 518 4.31 3.74 -2.60
N TYR A 519 5.07 2.85 -3.22
CA TYR A 519 6.52 2.88 -3.25
C TYR A 519 7.02 3.96 -4.21
N ASN A 520 7.56 5.04 -3.64
CA ASN A 520 8.13 6.18 -4.37
C ASN A 520 9.63 6.36 -4.07
N GLY A 521 10.24 5.38 -3.43
CA GLY A 521 11.58 5.47 -2.85
C GLY A 521 11.65 4.79 -1.48
N LYS A 522 12.86 4.68 -0.91
CA LYS A 522 13.05 3.97 0.36
C LYS A 522 12.31 4.63 1.53
N SER A 523 12.07 5.94 1.45
CA SER A 523 11.25 6.69 2.41
C SER A 523 9.86 6.08 2.62
N SER A 524 9.20 5.58 1.56
CA SER A 524 7.88 4.92 1.64
C SER A 524 7.86 3.72 2.59
N LEU A 525 9.00 3.04 2.76
CA LEU A 525 9.14 1.94 3.71
C LEU A 525 9.67 2.40 5.07
N HIS A 526 10.66 3.29 5.09
CA HIS A 526 11.30 3.73 6.33
C HIS A 526 10.35 4.44 7.29
N VAL A 527 9.37 5.21 6.79
CA VAL A 527 8.39 5.91 7.64
C VAL A 527 7.55 4.91 8.46
N PRO A 528 6.79 3.98 7.86
CA PRO A 528 6.00 3.03 8.64
C PRO A 528 6.87 2.08 9.49
N GLU A 529 8.05 1.67 9.04
CA GLU A 529 8.99 0.88 9.85
C GLU A 529 9.50 1.64 11.08
N HIS A 530 9.81 2.94 10.94
CA HIS A 530 10.23 3.77 12.05
C HIS A 530 9.12 3.92 13.08
N LEU A 531 7.89 4.21 12.63
CA LEU A 531 6.71 4.31 13.52
C LEU A 531 6.47 2.99 14.28
N LEU A 532 6.61 1.84 13.61
CA LEU A 532 6.56 0.53 14.26
C LEU A 532 7.65 0.33 15.30
N SER A 533 8.89 0.75 15.00
CA SER A 533 10.01 0.63 15.93
C SER A 533 9.80 1.43 17.22
N LEU A 534 8.98 2.48 17.15
CA LEU A 534 8.55 3.32 18.27
C LEU A 534 7.28 2.79 18.97
N GLY A 535 6.79 1.61 18.58
CA GLY A 535 5.59 0.99 19.15
C GLY A 535 4.28 1.59 18.65
N GLY A 536 4.27 2.20 17.47
CA GLY A 536 3.08 2.81 16.89
C GLY A 536 1.93 1.81 16.69
N GLN A 537 0.72 2.29 16.94
CA GLN A 537 -0.52 1.53 16.73
C GLN A 537 -1.63 2.50 16.32
N PHE A 538 -2.36 2.17 15.26
CA PHE A 538 -3.51 2.92 14.82
C PHE A 538 -4.64 2.79 15.82
N VAL A 539 -5.28 3.93 16.11
CA VAL A 539 -6.34 4.05 17.12
C VAL A 539 -7.74 4.18 16.51
N VAL A 540 -7.81 4.31 15.18
CA VAL A 540 -9.05 4.36 14.40
C VAL A 540 -9.03 3.32 13.27
N PRO A 541 -10.20 2.77 12.87
CA PRO A 541 -10.30 1.89 11.72
C PRO A 541 -9.59 2.47 10.49
N SER A 542 -8.60 1.75 10.00
CA SER A 542 -7.71 2.24 8.94
C SER A 542 -7.63 1.22 7.81
N THR A 543 -7.72 1.71 6.57
CA THR A 543 -7.62 0.90 5.35
C THR A 543 -6.46 1.40 4.47
N CYS A 544 -5.97 0.57 3.55
CA CYS A 544 -4.83 0.92 2.68
C CYS A 544 -5.27 1.16 1.24
N ASN A 545 -4.68 2.19 0.62
CA ASN A 545 -4.74 2.42 -0.82
C ASN A 545 -3.94 1.33 -1.58
N SER A 546 -4.09 1.30 -2.91
CA SER A 546 -3.36 0.40 -3.80
C SER A 546 -1.83 0.58 -3.69
N LEU A 547 -1.12 -0.54 -3.84
CA LEU A 547 0.33 -0.63 -3.97
C LEU A 547 0.76 -0.44 -5.44
N ASN A 548 2.06 -0.53 -5.69
CA ASN A 548 2.62 -0.53 -7.06
C ASN A 548 2.57 -1.90 -7.74
N VAL A 549 2.22 -2.96 -7.00
CA VAL A 549 2.29 -4.34 -7.48
C VAL A 549 1.04 -5.12 -7.09
N ASP A 550 0.66 -6.09 -7.92
CA ASP A 550 -0.30 -7.14 -7.53
C ASP A 550 0.44 -8.21 -6.72
N ARG A 551 0.17 -8.28 -5.40
CA ARG A 551 0.90 -9.20 -4.51
C ARG A 551 0.60 -10.68 -4.80
N LEU A 552 -0.57 -10.99 -5.38
CA LEU A 552 -1.00 -12.36 -5.65
C LEU A 552 -0.46 -12.88 -6.99
N ARG A 553 -0.32 -12.00 -7.99
CA ARG A 553 -0.04 -12.38 -9.38
C ARG A 553 1.24 -11.80 -9.97
N TRP A 554 2.07 -11.12 -9.18
CA TRP A 554 3.30 -10.47 -9.65
C TRP A 554 4.20 -11.35 -10.55
N LYS A 555 4.34 -12.65 -10.25
CA LYS A 555 5.14 -13.59 -11.07
C LYS A 555 4.54 -13.77 -12.46
N GLU A 556 3.22 -13.96 -12.53
CA GLU A 556 2.49 -14.09 -13.79
C GLU A 556 2.56 -12.80 -14.61
N LEU A 557 2.53 -11.66 -13.91
CA LEU A 557 2.62 -10.32 -14.50
C LEU A 557 4.06 -9.93 -14.87
N GLY A 558 5.07 -10.76 -14.59
CA GLY A 558 6.48 -10.50 -14.91
C GLY A 558 7.10 -9.34 -14.11
N THR A 559 6.50 -8.93 -13.01
CA THR A 559 6.98 -7.80 -12.21
C THR A 559 8.28 -8.13 -11.49
N ASP A 560 9.18 -7.14 -11.36
CA ASP A 560 10.45 -7.30 -10.65
C ASP A 560 10.23 -7.68 -9.17
N SER A 561 10.95 -8.70 -8.74
CA SER A 561 11.00 -9.18 -7.37
C SER A 561 11.36 -8.10 -6.35
N GLU A 562 12.20 -7.11 -6.68
CA GLU A 562 12.56 -6.04 -5.73
C GLU A 562 11.36 -5.15 -5.40
N ALA A 563 10.64 -4.67 -6.42
CA ALA A 563 9.44 -3.85 -6.25
C ALA A 563 8.36 -4.60 -5.45
N VAL A 564 8.22 -5.91 -5.67
CA VAL A 564 7.29 -6.76 -4.93
C VAL A 564 7.69 -6.90 -3.48
N ILE A 565 8.95 -7.21 -3.20
CA ILE A 565 9.46 -7.34 -1.84
C ILE A 565 9.25 -6.04 -1.05
N ILE A 566 9.47 -4.89 -1.69
CA ILE A 566 9.28 -3.59 -1.01
C ILE A 566 7.79 -3.29 -0.81
N GLY A 567 6.95 -3.47 -1.82
CA GLY A 567 5.50 -3.30 -1.69
C GLY A 567 4.89 -4.20 -0.62
N ASP A 568 5.36 -5.45 -0.53
CA ASP A 568 4.99 -6.41 0.51
C ASP A 568 5.39 -5.92 1.90
N LYS A 569 6.62 -5.44 2.08
CA LYS A 569 7.08 -4.87 3.35
C LYS A 569 6.29 -3.63 3.76
N ILE A 570 5.91 -2.76 2.83
CA ILE A 570 5.06 -1.59 3.11
C ILE A 570 3.69 -2.06 3.62
N GLY A 571 3.07 -3.01 2.92
CA GLY A 571 1.79 -3.61 3.34
C GLY A 571 1.88 -4.26 4.71
N GLU A 572 2.91 -5.07 4.96
CA GLU A 572 3.17 -5.70 6.26
C GLU A 572 3.40 -4.69 7.39
N ALA A 573 4.09 -3.58 7.10
CA ALA A 573 4.32 -2.54 8.08
C ALA A 573 2.99 -1.88 8.49
N TYR A 574 2.13 -1.52 7.52
CA TYR A 574 0.81 -0.96 7.83
C TYR A 574 -0.13 -1.96 8.50
N LEU A 575 -0.07 -3.24 8.14
CA LEU A 575 -0.82 -4.29 8.83
C LEU A 575 -0.43 -4.37 10.31
N LYS A 576 0.87 -4.35 10.62
CA LYS A 576 1.39 -4.36 11.99
C LYS A 576 1.04 -3.09 12.77
N LEU A 577 0.92 -1.95 12.09
CA LEU A 577 0.41 -0.71 12.69
C LEU A 577 -1.09 -0.81 13.00
N GLY A 578 -1.83 -1.73 12.37
CA GLY A 578 -3.26 -1.97 12.63
C GLY A 578 -4.18 -1.69 11.45
N ALA A 579 -3.64 -1.53 10.23
CA ALA A 579 -4.45 -1.34 9.03
C ALA A 579 -5.13 -2.64 8.57
N LYS A 580 -6.30 -2.51 7.95
CA LYS A 580 -6.89 -3.54 7.10
C LYS A 580 -6.39 -3.37 5.67
N LEU A 581 -5.74 -4.41 5.14
CA LEU A 581 -5.14 -4.42 3.81
C LEU A 581 -6.20 -4.52 2.69
N SER A 582 -6.87 -3.41 2.38
CA SER A 582 -7.88 -3.31 1.32
C SER A 582 -7.32 -3.08 -0.09
N PHE A 583 -6.12 -2.50 -0.17
CA PHE A 583 -5.38 -2.15 -1.39
C PHE A 583 -6.25 -1.60 -2.52
N THR A 584 -6.95 -0.49 -2.27
CA THR A 584 -7.86 0.09 -3.27
C THR A 584 -7.82 1.60 -3.30
N CYS A 585 -7.73 2.17 -4.51
CA CYS A 585 -7.88 3.61 -4.73
C CYS A 585 -9.34 4.10 -4.71
N ALA A 586 -10.29 3.17 -4.60
CA ALA A 586 -11.73 3.44 -4.52
C ALA A 586 -12.32 2.91 -3.19
N PRO A 587 -11.90 3.44 -2.02
CA PRO A 587 -12.37 2.95 -0.71
C PRO A 587 -13.87 3.15 -0.48
N TYR A 588 -14.52 4.08 -1.20
CA TYR A 588 -15.97 4.26 -1.19
C TYR A 588 -16.76 3.07 -1.78
N LEU A 589 -16.08 2.11 -2.41
CA LEU A 589 -16.68 0.83 -2.84
C LEU A 589 -16.65 -0.24 -1.73
N LEU A 590 -15.91 -0.02 -0.65
CA LEU A 590 -15.87 -0.94 0.49
C LEU A 590 -17.15 -0.83 1.33
N ASP A 591 -17.49 -1.90 2.03
CA ASP A 591 -18.64 -1.93 2.93
C ASP A 591 -18.48 -0.98 4.13
N SER A 592 -17.24 -0.59 4.46
CA SER A 592 -16.89 0.34 5.53
C SER A 592 -16.99 1.83 5.15
N LYS A 593 -17.47 2.16 3.95
CA LYS A 593 -17.59 3.55 3.49
C LYS A 593 -18.34 4.43 4.52
N PRO A 594 -17.90 5.68 4.74
CA PRO A 594 -18.48 6.56 5.75
C PRO A 594 -19.89 7.04 5.37
N LYS A 595 -20.60 7.57 6.37
CA LYS A 595 -21.92 8.19 6.21
C LYS A 595 -21.82 9.71 6.12
N ALA A 596 -22.88 10.35 5.61
CA ALA A 596 -22.95 11.81 5.55
C ALA A 596 -22.73 12.45 6.95
N GLY A 597 -21.92 13.52 6.98
CA GLY A 597 -21.52 14.26 8.19
C GLY A 597 -20.38 13.62 8.99
N GLU A 598 -19.95 12.40 8.66
CA GLU A 598 -18.86 11.70 9.36
C GLU A 598 -17.50 12.36 9.04
N GLN A 599 -16.70 12.64 10.07
CA GLN A 599 -15.34 13.18 9.92
C GLN A 599 -14.36 12.01 9.70
N VAL A 600 -13.60 12.03 8.60
CA VAL A 600 -12.66 10.96 8.21
C VAL A 600 -11.31 11.53 7.78
N GLY A 601 -10.26 10.72 7.82
CA GLY A 601 -8.94 11.04 7.27
C GLY A 601 -8.66 10.27 5.99
N TRP A 602 -9.10 10.75 4.82
CA TRP A 602 -8.80 10.13 3.53
C TRP A 602 -7.95 11.11 2.72
N SER A 603 -6.85 10.65 2.12
CA SER A 603 -5.92 11.55 1.38
C SER A 603 -5.96 11.36 -0.13
N GLU A 604 -6.31 10.16 -0.62
CA GLU A 604 -6.30 9.90 -2.06
C GLU A 604 -7.30 10.80 -2.79
N SER A 605 -6.78 11.59 -3.73
CA SER A 605 -7.43 12.60 -4.54
C SER A 605 -8.85 12.28 -5.01
N ASN A 606 -9.04 11.12 -5.65
CA ASN A 606 -10.36 10.71 -6.16
C ASN A 606 -11.30 10.32 -5.01
N ALA A 607 -10.77 9.69 -3.97
CA ALA A 607 -11.51 9.27 -2.79
C ALA A 607 -11.97 10.48 -1.97
N VAL A 608 -11.12 11.49 -1.81
CA VAL A 608 -11.42 12.78 -1.16
C VAL A 608 -12.58 13.48 -1.84
N VAL A 609 -12.54 13.61 -3.17
CA VAL A 609 -13.62 14.25 -3.93
C VAL A 609 -14.91 13.47 -3.78
N PHE A 610 -14.86 12.14 -3.91
CA PHE A 610 -16.05 11.30 -3.82
C PHE A 610 -16.67 11.30 -2.41
N VAL A 611 -15.85 11.17 -1.36
CA VAL A 611 -16.33 11.12 0.02
C VAL A 611 -16.95 12.45 0.45
N ASN A 612 -16.36 13.57 0.03
CA ASN A 612 -16.90 14.90 0.30
C ASN A 612 -18.18 15.17 -0.49
N SER A 613 -18.16 14.98 -1.81
CA SER A 613 -19.26 15.40 -2.68
C SER A 613 -20.40 14.40 -2.73
N VAL A 614 -20.11 13.11 -2.81
CA VAL A 614 -21.12 12.07 -3.11
C VAL A 614 -21.63 11.44 -1.83
N LEU A 615 -20.74 11.12 -0.88
CA LEU A 615 -21.13 10.54 0.39
C LEU A 615 -21.53 11.59 1.44
N GLY A 616 -21.10 12.85 1.27
CA GLY A 616 -21.35 13.93 2.23
C GLY A 616 -20.56 13.78 3.54
N ALA A 617 -19.54 12.92 3.59
CA ALA A 617 -18.60 12.84 4.70
C ALA A 617 -17.54 13.93 4.57
N HIS A 618 -16.78 14.18 5.62
CA HIS A 618 -15.91 15.35 5.73
C HIS A 618 -14.45 14.93 5.85
N THR A 619 -13.65 15.33 4.85
CA THR A 619 -12.20 15.17 4.89
C THR A 619 -11.50 16.28 4.12
N GLN A 620 -10.29 16.63 4.50
CA GLN A 620 -9.44 17.51 3.73
C GLN A 620 -8.55 16.71 2.77
N LYS A 621 -8.16 17.32 1.65
CA LYS A 621 -7.10 16.77 0.78
C LYS A 621 -5.76 16.88 1.50
N TYR A 622 -5.36 15.82 2.19
CA TYR A 622 -4.13 15.75 2.96
C TYR A 622 -2.92 15.31 2.11
N PRO A 623 -1.70 15.76 2.42
CA PRO A 623 -0.50 15.19 1.83
C PRO A 623 -0.21 13.81 2.40
N ASP A 624 0.51 12.98 1.64
CA ASP A 624 0.90 11.64 2.08
C ASP A 624 1.65 11.71 3.43
N TYR A 625 1.41 10.69 4.26
CA TYR A 625 1.85 10.52 5.66
C TYR A 625 1.01 11.25 6.71
N LEU A 626 0.33 12.34 6.37
CA LEU A 626 -0.52 12.99 7.36
C LEU A 626 -1.71 12.10 7.75
N ASP A 627 -2.25 11.34 6.80
CA ASP A 627 -3.21 10.27 7.06
C ASP A 627 -2.69 9.21 8.05
N VAL A 628 -1.43 8.79 7.93
CA VAL A 628 -0.79 7.86 8.87
C VAL A 628 -0.76 8.45 10.28
N PHE A 629 -0.42 9.74 10.40
CA PHE A 629 -0.41 10.43 11.69
C PHE A 629 -1.82 10.61 12.26
N ILE A 630 -2.80 10.90 11.40
CA ILE A 630 -4.21 10.94 11.77
C ILE A 630 -4.67 9.55 12.27
N ALA A 631 -4.23 8.44 11.64
CA ALA A 631 -4.55 7.09 12.10
C ALA A 631 -3.94 6.74 13.47
N LEU A 632 -2.72 7.22 13.75
CA LEU A 632 -2.01 7.01 15.03
C LEU A 632 -2.59 7.82 16.19
N THR A 633 -3.30 8.92 15.91
CA THR A 633 -3.80 9.85 16.92
C THR A 633 -5.33 9.87 17.01
N GLY A 634 -6.02 9.53 15.91
CA GLY A 634 -7.46 9.73 15.74
C GLY A 634 -7.85 11.21 15.53
N ARG A 635 -6.87 12.09 15.29
CA ARG A 635 -7.06 13.55 15.33
C ARG A 635 -6.61 14.20 14.04
N ALA A 636 -7.40 15.16 13.57
CA ALA A 636 -7.18 15.90 12.34
C ALA A 636 -7.32 17.42 12.56
N PRO A 637 -6.64 18.29 11.79
CA PRO A 637 -6.90 19.72 11.83
C PRO A 637 -8.36 20.06 11.49
N TYR A 638 -9.04 20.84 12.31
CA TYR A 638 -10.38 21.36 11.99
C TYR A 638 -10.25 22.58 11.07
N ALA A 639 -9.97 22.31 9.79
CA ALA A 639 -9.81 23.30 8.74
C ALA A 639 -10.32 22.77 7.39
N GLY A 640 -10.48 23.66 6.41
CA GLY A 640 -10.93 23.30 5.07
C GLY A 640 -12.27 22.54 5.10
N CYS A 641 -12.33 21.41 4.39
CA CYS A 641 -13.55 20.62 4.24
C CYS A 641 -14.03 19.90 5.50
N HIS A 642 -13.29 19.96 6.61
CA HIS A 642 -13.81 19.57 7.93
C HIS A 642 -14.82 20.60 8.49
N THR A 643 -14.77 21.85 8.01
CA THR A 643 -15.58 22.97 8.51
C THR A 643 -16.72 23.30 7.55
N PRO A 644 -17.90 23.78 8.03
CA PRO A 644 -18.97 24.25 7.15
C PRO A 644 -18.53 25.38 6.20
N GLU A 645 -17.66 26.29 6.67
CA GLU A 645 -17.17 27.41 5.87
C GLU A 645 -16.29 26.94 4.70
N GLY A 646 -15.38 26.00 4.96
CA GLY A 646 -14.48 25.48 3.93
C GLY A 646 -15.16 24.62 2.85
N ARG A 647 -16.44 24.29 3.02
CA ARG A 647 -17.25 23.53 2.07
C ARG A 647 -18.12 24.41 1.16
N LYS A 648 -18.19 25.72 1.42
CA LYS A 648 -19.02 26.64 0.63
C LYS A 648 -18.55 26.73 -0.83
N PRO A 649 -19.48 26.73 -1.80
CA PRO A 649 -19.11 26.95 -3.20
C PRO A 649 -18.54 28.36 -3.40
N LYS A 650 -17.63 28.48 -4.36
CA LYS A 650 -16.93 29.73 -4.71
C LYS A 650 -17.13 30.16 -6.16
N ILE A 651 -17.80 29.33 -6.96
CA ILE A 651 -18.06 29.58 -8.39
C ILE A 651 -19.27 28.74 -8.84
N ILE A 652 -20.09 29.27 -9.74
CA ILE A 652 -21.15 28.51 -10.41
C ILE A 652 -20.63 28.00 -11.76
N ILE A 653 -20.81 26.70 -11.98
CA ILE A 653 -20.61 26.08 -13.29
C ILE A 653 -21.95 25.69 -13.87
N GLU A 654 -22.32 26.33 -14.97
CA GLU A 654 -23.55 26.04 -15.69
C GLU A 654 -23.24 25.14 -16.87
N VAL A 655 -23.67 23.88 -16.80
CA VAL A 655 -23.52 22.92 -17.90
C VAL A 655 -24.66 23.16 -18.88
N ALA A 656 -24.31 23.45 -20.14
CA ALA A 656 -25.30 23.60 -21.19
C ALA A 656 -26.12 22.31 -21.36
N GLN A 657 -27.34 22.40 -21.90
CA GLN A 657 -28.15 21.21 -22.16
C GLN A 657 -27.49 20.29 -23.19
N LEU A 658 -27.27 19.02 -22.82
CA LEU A 658 -26.62 17.99 -23.65
C LEU A 658 -27.60 16.84 -23.92
N PRO A 659 -28.44 16.91 -24.97
CA PRO A 659 -29.42 15.86 -25.25
C PRO A 659 -28.73 14.58 -25.73
N GLY A 660 -29.05 13.44 -25.09
CA GLY A 660 -28.65 12.11 -25.55
C GLY A 660 -27.15 11.83 -25.41
N HIS A 661 -26.63 11.82 -24.19
CA HIS A 661 -25.22 11.54 -23.91
C HIS A 661 -24.94 10.05 -23.63
N ASP A 662 -23.69 9.63 -23.85
CA ASP A 662 -23.17 8.34 -23.38
C ASP A 662 -22.42 8.50 -22.04
N GLN A 663 -21.79 7.43 -21.57
CA GLN A 663 -21.06 7.42 -20.29
C GLN A 663 -19.74 8.20 -20.33
N SER A 664 -19.22 8.56 -21.50
CA SER A 664 -18.00 9.37 -21.59
C SER A 664 -18.21 10.80 -21.08
N LEU A 665 -19.47 11.25 -20.98
CA LEU A 665 -19.83 12.58 -20.49
C LEU A 665 -19.24 12.85 -19.10
N PHE A 666 -19.45 11.97 -18.13
CA PHE A 666 -19.08 12.22 -16.74
C PHE A 666 -17.57 12.38 -16.51
N PRO A 667 -16.69 11.45 -16.94
CA PRO A 667 -15.24 11.64 -16.81
C PRO A 667 -14.73 12.85 -17.60
N LEU A 668 -15.28 13.12 -18.80
CA LEU A 668 -14.90 14.28 -19.61
C LEU A 668 -15.29 15.60 -18.96
N LEU A 669 -16.53 15.68 -18.45
CA LEU A 669 -17.08 16.86 -17.81
C LEU A 669 -16.34 17.16 -16.50
N GLY A 670 -16.09 16.14 -15.67
CA GLY A 670 -15.30 16.27 -14.46
C GLY A 670 -13.91 16.85 -14.78
N TYR A 671 -13.21 16.26 -15.75
CA TYR A 671 -11.90 16.72 -16.20
C TYR A 671 -11.91 18.18 -16.69
N HIS A 672 -12.89 18.55 -17.51
CA HIS A 672 -12.98 19.91 -18.04
C HIS A 672 -13.36 20.94 -16.97
N ILE A 673 -14.30 20.61 -16.08
CA ILE A 673 -14.67 21.49 -14.97
C ILE A 673 -13.50 21.69 -14.02
N GLY A 674 -12.73 20.64 -13.73
CA GLY A 674 -11.56 20.75 -12.87
C GLY A 674 -10.52 21.75 -13.39
N ASP A 675 -10.28 21.75 -14.70
CA ASP A 675 -9.38 22.69 -15.39
C ASP A 675 -9.87 24.15 -15.28
N ILE A 676 -11.18 24.37 -15.34
CA ILE A 676 -11.79 25.71 -15.22
C ILE A 676 -11.67 26.26 -13.78
N VAL A 677 -11.93 25.43 -12.77
CA VAL A 677 -12.15 25.93 -11.39
C VAL A 677 -10.86 26.03 -10.58
N GLY A 678 -9.81 25.30 -10.95
CA GLY A 678 -8.55 25.24 -10.22
C GLY A 678 -8.73 24.76 -8.77
N GLY A 679 -8.67 25.67 -7.80
CA GLY A 679 -8.88 25.38 -6.37
C GLY A 679 -10.24 25.82 -5.81
N LYS A 680 -11.11 26.41 -6.64
CA LYS A 680 -12.44 26.88 -6.21
C LYS A 680 -13.42 25.71 -6.19
N ILE A 681 -14.15 25.51 -5.08
CA ILE A 681 -15.24 24.51 -5.00
C ILE A 681 -16.40 24.97 -5.89
N PRO A 682 -16.79 24.23 -6.94
CA PRO A 682 -17.88 24.63 -7.81
C PRO A 682 -19.26 24.22 -7.29
N PHE A 683 -20.26 25.04 -7.59
CA PHE A 683 -21.67 24.69 -7.57
C PHE A 683 -22.15 24.45 -9.01
N ILE A 684 -22.38 23.20 -9.37
CA ILE A 684 -22.68 22.75 -10.72
C ILE A 684 -24.20 22.68 -10.91
N VAL A 685 -24.69 23.30 -11.97
CA VAL A 685 -26.10 23.31 -12.40
C VAL A 685 -26.21 22.85 -13.85
N GLY A 686 -27.39 22.40 -14.28
CA GLY A 686 -27.64 21.90 -15.64
C GLY A 686 -27.51 20.39 -15.80
N MET A 687 -27.18 19.67 -14.73
CA MET A 687 -27.04 18.21 -14.69
C MET A 687 -28.23 17.49 -14.04
N GLU A 688 -29.23 18.22 -13.53
CA GLU A 688 -30.30 17.72 -12.65
C GLU A 688 -31.13 16.61 -13.30
N MET A 689 -31.24 16.62 -14.62
CA MET A 689 -32.03 15.65 -15.40
C MET A 689 -31.21 14.45 -15.90
N THR A 690 -29.90 14.39 -15.61
CA THR A 690 -29.01 13.32 -16.09
C THR A 690 -29.10 12.02 -15.28
N ASN A 691 -29.63 12.09 -14.05
CA ASN A 691 -29.80 10.96 -13.13
C ASN A 691 -28.55 10.04 -13.04
N PRO A 692 -27.38 10.58 -12.62
CA PRO A 692 -26.14 9.83 -12.64
C PRO A 692 -26.13 8.64 -11.68
N THR A 693 -25.54 7.53 -12.10
CA THR A 693 -25.23 6.39 -11.24
C THR A 693 -24.07 6.72 -10.29
N MET A 694 -23.81 5.83 -9.33
CA MET A 694 -22.60 5.94 -8.50
C MET A 694 -21.32 5.80 -9.32
N SER A 695 -21.32 4.94 -10.33
CA SER A 695 -20.17 4.78 -11.24
C SER A 695 -19.96 6.02 -12.12
N ASP A 696 -21.02 6.72 -12.51
CA ASP A 696 -20.94 8.02 -13.21
C ASP A 696 -20.30 9.10 -12.31
N LEU A 697 -20.77 9.24 -11.07
CA LEU A 697 -20.21 10.19 -10.11
C LEU A 697 -18.76 9.83 -9.73
N LYS A 698 -18.42 8.54 -9.71
CA LYS A 698 -17.05 8.06 -9.54
C LYS A 698 -16.16 8.53 -10.69
N ALA A 699 -16.61 8.33 -11.93
CA ALA A 699 -15.88 8.76 -13.12
C ALA A 699 -15.75 10.29 -13.19
N PHE A 700 -16.82 11.03 -12.87
CA PHE A 700 -16.80 12.48 -12.75
C PHE A 700 -15.78 12.95 -11.70
N GLY A 701 -15.86 12.42 -10.48
CA GLY A 701 -14.99 12.81 -9.38
C GLY A 701 -13.52 12.53 -9.66
N ALA A 702 -13.21 11.41 -10.32
CA ALA A 702 -11.85 11.09 -10.73
C ALA A 702 -11.33 12.01 -11.84
N GLY A 703 -12.16 12.33 -12.84
CA GLY A 703 -11.83 13.33 -13.86
C GLY A 703 -11.59 14.70 -13.23
N PHE A 704 -12.46 15.14 -12.33
CA PHE A 704 -12.34 16.41 -11.60
C PHE A 704 -11.06 16.47 -10.78
N ALA A 705 -10.77 15.45 -9.97
CA ALA A 705 -9.56 15.39 -9.15
C ALA A 705 -8.25 15.34 -9.97
N THR A 706 -8.33 15.04 -11.27
CA THR A 706 -7.16 14.99 -12.16
C THR A 706 -6.62 16.38 -12.48
N THR A 707 -7.51 17.35 -12.72
CA THR A 707 -7.16 18.72 -13.14
C THR A 707 -7.42 19.77 -12.05
N SER A 708 -8.19 19.42 -11.01
CA SER A 708 -8.56 20.31 -9.92
C SER A 708 -7.74 20.07 -8.65
N SER A 709 -7.45 21.16 -7.94
CA SER A 709 -6.97 21.11 -6.54
C SER A 709 -8.11 21.23 -5.52
N ALA A 710 -9.32 21.57 -5.96
CA ALA A 710 -10.48 21.65 -5.08
C ALA A 710 -10.82 20.25 -4.51
N PRO A 711 -11.05 20.13 -3.20
CA PRO A 711 -11.30 18.84 -2.53
C PRO A 711 -12.71 18.28 -2.77
N MET A 712 -13.61 19.06 -3.37
CA MET A 712 -15.00 18.68 -3.59
C MET A 712 -15.68 19.58 -4.64
N PHE A 713 -16.85 19.15 -5.06
CA PHE A 713 -17.86 19.90 -5.83
C PHE A 713 -19.26 19.73 -5.21
N HIS A 714 -20.16 20.64 -5.52
CA HIS A 714 -21.60 20.49 -5.31
C HIS A 714 -22.29 20.38 -6.66
N MET A 715 -23.20 19.44 -6.84
CA MET A 715 -24.03 19.29 -8.03
C MET A 715 -25.49 19.36 -7.61
N ARG A 716 -26.20 20.39 -8.08
CA ARG A 716 -27.57 20.69 -7.68
C ARG A 716 -28.48 19.48 -7.92
N ALA A 717 -29.36 19.22 -6.94
CA ALA A 717 -30.29 18.08 -6.91
C ALA A 717 -29.65 16.67 -6.99
N ILE A 718 -28.31 16.55 -6.98
CA ILE A 718 -27.59 15.28 -7.14
C ILE A 718 -26.73 14.98 -5.91
N THR A 719 -25.85 15.90 -5.50
CA THR A 719 -25.02 15.72 -4.30
C THR A 719 -25.76 16.18 -3.04
N PRO A 720 -25.63 15.47 -1.90
CA PRO A 720 -26.42 15.70 -0.69
C PRO A 720 -26.36 17.13 -0.15
N GLU A 721 -25.20 17.79 -0.17
CA GLU A 721 -25.03 19.13 0.40
C GLU A 721 -25.46 20.27 -0.52
N ALA A 722 -25.68 20.00 -1.81
CA ALA A 722 -26.01 21.06 -2.76
C ALA A 722 -27.31 21.80 -2.40
N ALA A 723 -28.27 21.10 -1.80
CA ALA A 723 -29.53 21.69 -1.37
C ALA A 723 -29.35 22.80 -0.32
N SER A 724 -28.27 22.77 0.47
CA SER A 724 -27.98 23.80 1.47
C SER A 724 -27.49 25.13 0.86
N PHE A 725 -27.12 25.13 -0.42
CA PHE A 725 -26.60 26.30 -1.12
C PHE A 725 -27.56 26.85 -2.19
N ASP A 726 -28.70 26.21 -2.41
CA ASP A 726 -29.71 26.72 -3.33
C ASP A 726 -30.20 28.11 -2.85
N GLY A 727 -30.23 29.07 -3.78
CA GLY A 727 -30.55 30.47 -3.49
C GLY A 727 -29.46 31.27 -2.74
N GLN A 728 -28.34 30.64 -2.37
CA GLN A 728 -27.21 31.31 -1.68
C GLN A 728 -26.00 31.52 -2.61
N THR A 729 -26.16 31.31 -3.92
CA THR A 729 -25.09 31.38 -4.91
C THR A 729 -25.18 32.59 -5.84
N GLU A 730 -26.16 33.48 -5.65
CA GLU A 730 -26.43 34.61 -6.57
C GLU A 730 -25.25 35.57 -6.77
N SER A 731 -24.37 35.71 -5.78
CA SER A 731 -23.20 36.58 -5.83
C SER A 731 -21.94 35.91 -6.41
N LEU A 732 -21.98 34.62 -6.73
CA LEU A 732 -20.82 33.89 -7.23
C LEU A 732 -20.62 34.11 -8.73
N ASP A 733 -19.35 34.16 -9.15
CA ASP A 733 -18.99 34.15 -10.57
C ASP A 733 -19.61 32.94 -11.28
N ARG A 734 -20.12 33.14 -12.49
CA ARG A 734 -20.76 32.10 -13.30
C ARG A 734 -19.96 31.84 -14.57
N VAL A 735 -19.65 30.57 -14.82
CA VAL A 735 -19.00 30.11 -16.05
C VAL A 735 -19.88 29.04 -16.72
N VAL A 736 -20.12 29.20 -18.01
CA VAL A 736 -20.89 28.24 -18.81
C VAL A 736 -19.92 27.22 -19.43
N VAL A 737 -20.20 25.94 -19.23
CA VAL A 737 -19.54 24.84 -19.92
C VAL A 737 -20.33 24.52 -21.18
N ASP A 738 -19.73 24.83 -22.33
CA ASP A 738 -20.31 24.56 -23.64
C ASP A 738 -19.69 23.32 -24.31
N VAL A 739 -20.30 22.89 -25.40
CA VAL A 739 -19.83 21.72 -26.18
C VAL A 739 -18.42 21.92 -26.74
N ASN A 740 -18.00 23.17 -27.01
CA ASN A 740 -16.68 23.45 -27.57
C ASN A 740 -15.57 23.24 -26.53
N GLY A 741 -15.82 23.59 -25.27
CA GLY A 741 -14.96 23.25 -24.14
C GLY A 741 -14.78 21.74 -24.01
N LEU A 742 -15.87 20.99 -24.05
CA LEU A 742 -15.85 19.52 -24.00
C LEU A 742 -15.10 18.91 -25.20
N ARG A 743 -15.26 19.45 -26.41
CA ARG A 743 -14.49 19.01 -27.60
C ARG A 743 -12.99 19.23 -27.43
N ARG A 744 -12.57 20.34 -26.81
CA ARG A 744 -11.15 20.60 -26.53
C ARG A 744 -10.60 19.59 -25.51
N ALA A 745 -11.33 19.36 -24.42
CA ALA A 745 -10.96 18.36 -23.43
C ALA A 745 -10.89 16.94 -24.03
N TRP A 746 -11.85 16.58 -24.90
CA TRP A 746 -11.85 15.30 -25.61
C TRP A 746 -10.59 15.11 -26.46
N LYS A 747 -10.19 16.16 -27.20
CA LYS A 747 -8.96 16.14 -28.01
C LYS A 747 -7.71 16.03 -27.13
N GLN A 748 -7.68 16.65 -25.95
CA GLN A 748 -6.55 16.53 -25.02
C GLN A 748 -6.38 15.11 -24.47
N LEU A 749 -7.48 14.44 -24.14
CA LEU A 749 -7.47 13.06 -23.63
C LEU A 749 -7.19 12.01 -24.73
N ASN A 750 -7.26 12.41 -26.01
CA ASN A 750 -7.00 11.56 -27.16
C ASN A 750 -5.67 11.93 -27.82
N THR A 751 -4.57 11.39 -27.29
CA THR A 751 -3.21 11.68 -27.76
C THR A 751 -2.76 10.79 -28.93
N ALA A 752 -3.47 9.69 -29.18
CA ALA A 752 -3.23 8.77 -30.28
C ALA A 752 -3.91 9.24 -31.58
N SER A 753 -3.15 9.23 -32.68
CA SER A 753 -3.66 9.46 -34.05
C SER A 753 -3.66 8.19 -34.92
N ASP A 754 -2.90 7.18 -34.51
CA ASP A 754 -2.90 5.86 -35.16
C ASP A 754 -4.15 5.12 -34.67
N PRO A 755 -5.00 4.59 -35.56
CA PRO A 755 -6.22 3.90 -35.17
C PRO A 755 -5.97 2.50 -34.62
N SER A 756 -4.78 1.91 -34.77
CA SER A 756 -4.48 0.58 -34.22
C SER A 756 -4.57 0.58 -32.70
N LEU A 757 -4.91 -0.58 -32.13
CA LEU A 757 -5.02 -0.75 -30.69
C LEU A 757 -4.22 -1.96 -30.23
N ASP A 758 -3.41 -1.76 -29.18
CA ASP A 758 -2.64 -2.84 -28.55
C ASP A 758 -3.26 -3.28 -27.21
N MET A 759 -3.91 -2.35 -26.50
CA MET A 759 -4.44 -2.63 -25.16
C MET A 759 -5.65 -1.76 -24.82
N VAL A 760 -6.64 -2.36 -24.14
CA VAL A 760 -7.70 -1.67 -23.41
C VAL A 760 -7.41 -1.76 -21.91
N SER A 761 -7.49 -0.60 -21.25
CA SER A 761 -7.22 -0.42 -19.83
C SER A 761 -8.43 0.16 -19.12
N LEU A 762 -9.04 -0.60 -18.21
CA LEU A 762 -10.22 -0.20 -17.44
C LEU A 762 -9.97 -0.26 -15.92
N GLY A 763 -10.67 0.54 -15.13
CA GLY A 763 -10.55 0.51 -13.66
C GLY A 763 -9.65 1.58 -13.04
N ASN A 764 -9.64 2.81 -13.59
CA ASN A 764 -9.02 3.96 -12.92
C ASN A 764 -10.05 5.09 -12.65
N PRO A 765 -10.65 5.18 -11.45
CA PRO A 765 -10.39 4.38 -10.24
C PRO A 765 -10.91 2.94 -10.35
N HIS A 766 -10.49 2.07 -9.41
CA HIS A 766 -10.83 0.64 -9.38
C HIS A 766 -12.29 0.35 -9.75
N PHE A 767 -12.47 -0.68 -10.56
CA PHE A 767 -13.76 -1.09 -11.09
C PHE A 767 -14.73 -1.50 -9.97
N SER A 768 -15.99 -1.13 -10.12
CA SER A 768 -17.12 -1.45 -9.25
C SER A 768 -17.84 -2.71 -9.75
N VAL A 769 -18.69 -3.29 -8.90
CA VAL A 769 -19.56 -4.42 -9.30
C VAL A 769 -20.52 -4.01 -10.43
N GLU A 770 -21.02 -2.77 -10.41
CA GLU A 770 -21.91 -2.22 -11.44
C GLU A 770 -21.20 -2.16 -12.81
N GLU A 771 -19.96 -1.67 -12.83
CA GLU A 771 -19.17 -1.62 -14.07
C GLU A 771 -18.82 -3.02 -14.57
N PHE A 772 -18.56 -3.99 -13.68
CA PHE A 772 -18.39 -5.39 -14.07
C PHE A 772 -19.64 -5.98 -14.71
N ALA A 773 -20.82 -5.73 -14.15
CA ALA A 773 -22.09 -6.19 -14.70
C ALA A 773 -22.30 -5.61 -16.11
N GLN A 774 -22.12 -4.31 -16.26
CA GLN A 774 -22.27 -3.62 -17.54
C GLN A 774 -21.28 -4.15 -18.59
N LEU A 775 -19.99 -4.28 -18.22
CA LEU A 775 -18.98 -4.77 -19.14
C LEU A 775 -19.24 -6.22 -19.55
N ALA A 776 -19.68 -7.08 -18.61
CA ALA A 776 -20.01 -8.47 -18.89
C ALA A 776 -21.15 -8.57 -19.92
N ASP A 777 -22.19 -7.74 -19.80
CA ASP A 777 -23.28 -7.72 -20.77
C ASP A 777 -22.83 -7.24 -22.15
N LEU A 778 -21.94 -6.25 -22.21
CA LEU A 778 -21.36 -5.77 -23.48
C LEU A 778 -20.44 -6.79 -24.17
N CYS A 779 -19.76 -7.63 -23.38
CA CYS A 779 -18.80 -8.62 -23.85
C CYS A 779 -19.44 -10.00 -24.15
N ARG A 780 -20.67 -10.23 -23.69
CA ARG A 780 -21.36 -11.52 -23.84
C ARG A 780 -21.43 -11.94 -25.32
N ASN A 781 -21.01 -13.16 -25.60
CA ASN A 781 -20.94 -13.75 -26.95
C ASN A 781 -20.06 -12.98 -27.94
N LYS A 782 -19.13 -12.15 -27.46
CA LYS A 782 -18.08 -11.52 -28.26
C LYS A 782 -16.72 -12.12 -27.93
N THR A 783 -15.73 -11.82 -28.75
CA THR A 783 -14.34 -12.20 -28.51
C THR A 783 -13.46 -11.05 -28.92
N LYS A 784 -12.51 -10.67 -28.06
CA LYS A 784 -11.53 -9.64 -28.40
C LYS A 784 -10.60 -10.11 -29.54
N SER A 785 -9.99 -9.17 -30.25
CA SER A 785 -8.87 -9.45 -31.14
C SER A 785 -7.72 -10.10 -30.35
N PRO A 786 -7.05 -11.13 -30.90
CA PRO A 786 -5.85 -11.71 -30.29
C PRO A 786 -4.72 -10.70 -30.09
N SER A 787 -4.67 -9.63 -30.89
CA SER A 787 -3.65 -8.58 -30.83
C SER A 787 -3.89 -7.53 -29.74
N VAL A 788 -5.08 -7.52 -29.11
CA VAL A 788 -5.44 -6.52 -28.10
C VAL A 788 -5.47 -7.17 -26.72
N ALA A 789 -4.69 -6.65 -25.76
CA ALA A 789 -4.86 -6.99 -24.36
C ALA A 789 -6.06 -6.23 -23.76
N VAL A 790 -6.85 -6.85 -22.89
CA VAL A 790 -7.94 -6.17 -22.17
C VAL A 790 -7.69 -6.40 -20.69
N ILE A 791 -7.33 -5.35 -19.96
CA ILE A 791 -6.91 -5.44 -18.57
C ILE A 791 -7.80 -4.54 -17.71
N ILE A 792 -8.25 -5.06 -16.57
CA ILE A 792 -9.18 -4.41 -15.65
C ILE A 792 -8.57 -4.42 -14.25
N THR A 793 -8.38 -3.24 -13.65
CA THR A 793 -7.93 -3.12 -12.25
C THR A 793 -9.11 -2.98 -11.28
N THR A 794 -9.10 -3.76 -10.20
CA THR A 794 -10.15 -3.72 -9.17
C THR A 794 -9.59 -4.09 -7.78
N SER A 795 -10.38 -3.90 -6.73
CA SER A 795 -10.00 -4.35 -5.39
C SER A 795 -10.28 -5.85 -5.20
N ARG A 796 -9.60 -6.48 -4.23
CA ARG A 796 -9.86 -7.88 -3.85
C ARG A 796 -11.33 -8.11 -3.48
N ASP A 797 -11.93 -7.19 -2.73
CA ASP A 797 -13.34 -7.28 -2.30
C ASP A 797 -14.31 -7.26 -3.48
N ILE A 798 -14.12 -6.32 -4.41
CA ILE A 798 -14.99 -6.19 -5.58
C ILE A 798 -14.77 -7.35 -6.56
N TYR A 799 -13.52 -7.81 -6.73
CA TYR A 799 -13.21 -9.01 -7.51
C TYR A 799 -14.02 -10.21 -6.99
N GLN A 800 -13.99 -10.47 -5.69
CA GLN A 800 -14.77 -11.57 -5.10
C GLN A 800 -16.27 -11.39 -5.30
N LYS A 801 -16.81 -10.18 -5.07
CA LYS A 801 -18.24 -9.89 -5.31
C LYS A 801 -18.65 -10.13 -6.77
N ALA A 802 -17.86 -9.65 -7.73
CA ALA A 802 -18.11 -9.85 -9.16
C ALA A 802 -17.99 -11.33 -9.58
N LEU A 803 -17.07 -12.08 -8.96
CA LEU A 803 -16.91 -13.51 -9.18
C LEU A 803 -18.15 -14.29 -8.67
N LYS A 804 -18.69 -13.96 -7.48
CA LYS A 804 -19.93 -14.61 -6.96
C LYS A 804 -21.13 -14.40 -7.89
N LEU A 805 -21.19 -13.24 -8.54
CA LEU A 805 -22.26 -12.86 -9.47
C LEU A 805 -22.07 -13.43 -10.89
N GLY A 806 -20.96 -14.13 -11.16
CA GLY A 806 -20.68 -14.74 -12.46
C GLY A 806 -20.29 -13.74 -13.56
N HIS A 807 -19.96 -12.49 -13.21
CA HIS A 807 -19.53 -11.49 -14.20
C HIS A 807 -18.12 -11.79 -14.73
N LEU A 808 -17.23 -12.28 -13.87
CA LEU A 808 -15.84 -12.54 -14.27
C LEU A 808 -15.76 -13.65 -15.31
N ASP A 809 -16.55 -14.73 -15.20
CA ASP A 809 -16.56 -15.84 -16.17
C ASP A 809 -16.84 -15.36 -17.60
N VAL A 810 -17.78 -14.41 -17.77
CA VAL A 810 -18.12 -13.84 -19.08
C VAL A 810 -16.96 -13.01 -19.63
N LEU A 811 -16.29 -12.26 -18.77
CA LEU A 811 -15.19 -11.38 -19.14
C LEU A 811 -13.89 -12.17 -19.43
N GLU A 812 -13.62 -13.24 -18.70
CA GLU A 812 -12.52 -14.17 -18.99
C GLU A 812 -12.75 -14.87 -20.32
N ALA A 813 -13.99 -15.31 -20.60
CA ALA A 813 -14.35 -15.90 -21.89
C ALA A 813 -14.19 -14.90 -23.06
N PHE A 814 -14.41 -13.61 -22.80
CA PHE A 814 -14.12 -12.54 -23.76
C PHE A 814 -12.61 -12.32 -23.96
N GLY A 815 -11.78 -12.73 -22.99
CA GLY A 815 -10.33 -12.61 -22.99
C GLY A 815 -9.78 -11.47 -22.10
N ALA A 816 -10.58 -10.96 -21.16
CA ALA A 816 -10.13 -9.95 -20.20
C ALA A 816 -9.25 -10.56 -19.11
N GLN A 817 -8.32 -9.74 -18.60
CA GLN A 817 -7.45 -10.05 -17.47
C GLN A 817 -7.76 -9.08 -16.33
N PHE A 818 -7.65 -9.56 -15.09
CA PHE A 818 -7.89 -8.74 -13.91
C PHE A 818 -6.61 -8.55 -13.11
N ILE A 819 -6.39 -7.34 -12.62
CA ILE A 819 -5.29 -7.01 -11.73
C ILE A 819 -5.88 -6.47 -10.44
N THR A 820 -5.33 -6.92 -9.32
CA THR A 820 -5.72 -6.49 -7.98
C THR A 820 -4.55 -5.80 -7.28
N ASP A 821 -4.82 -5.15 -6.16
CA ASP A 821 -3.88 -4.44 -5.28
C ASP A 821 -3.15 -3.23 -5.87
N THR A 822 -3.10 -3.08 -7.20
CA THR A 822 -2.47 -1.95 -7.89
C THR A 822 -3.47 -1.20 -8.77
N CYS A 823 -3.22 0.09 -8.97
CA CYS A 823 -4.03 1.00 -9.80
C CYS A 823 -3.23 1.42 -11.04
N TRP A 824 -3.90 1.70 -12.16
CA TRP A 824 -3.26 2.11 -13.43
C TRP A 824 -2.24 3.25 -13.32
N CYS A 825 -2.42 4.17 -12.37
CA CYS A 825 -1.43 5.23 -12.12
C CYS A 825 -0.09 4.74 -11.53
N MET A 826 0.01 3.46 -11.17
CA MET A 826 1.19 2.79 -10.61
C MET A 826 1.68 1.62 -11.47
N ILE A 827 1.04 1.36 -12.62
CA ILE A 827 1.35 0.23 -13.49
C ILE A 827 2.28 0.69 -14.62
N GLU A 828 3.40 0.01 -14.76
CA GLU A 828 4.42 0.24 -15.79
C GLU A 828 4.75 -1.06 -16.55
N GLU A 829 5.89 -1.10 -17.25
CA GLU A 829 6.42 -2.33 -17.85
C GLU A 829 6.74 -3.38 -16.76
N PRO A 830 6.54 -4.69 -17.00
CA PRO A 830 6.07 -5.28 -18.26
C PRO A 830 4.54 -5.47 -18.35
N ILE A 831 3.76 -5.05 -17.33
CA ILE A 831 2.29 -5.17 -17.35
C ILE A 831 1.71 -4.38 -18.52
N VAL A 832 2.18 -3.15 -18.71
CA VAL A 832 2.06 -2.48 -20.01
C VAL A 832 3.20 -2.98 -20.88
N PRO A 833 2.96 -3.80 -21.93
CA PRO A 833 4.06 -4.37 -22.69
C PRO A 833 4.89 -3.28 -23.38
N ALA A 834 6.21 -3.45 -23.40
CA ALA A 834 7.13 -2.52 -24.07
C ALA A 834 6.76 -2.29 -25.55
N ALA A 835 6.27 -3.35 -26.22
CA ALA A 835 5.84 -3.32 -27.61
C ALA A 835 4.53 -2.56 -27.85
N SER A 836 3.68 -2.39 -26.84
CA SER A 836 2.44 -1.61 -26.96
C SER A 836 2.75 -0.15 -27.24
N LYS A 837 1.96 0.45 -28.12
CA LYS A 837 2.07 1.86 -28.54
C LYS A 837 0.77 2.61 -28.30
N GLN A 838 -0.36 1.95 -28.56
CA GLN A 838 -1.70 2.54 -28.50
C GLN A 838 -2.55 1.86 -27.42
N ILE A 839 -3.00 2.64 -26.43
CA ILE A 839 -3.81 2.18 -25.31
C ILE A 839 -5.17 2.89 -25.36
N MET A 840 -6.27 2.18 -25.13
CA MET A 840 -7.59 2.77 -24.99
C MET A 840 -8.09 2.65 -23.54
N THR A 841 -8.74 3.70 -23.04
CA THR A 841 -9.32 3.71 -21.69
C THR A 841 -10.61 4.54 -21.63
N ASN A 842 -11.48 4.21 -20.67
CA ASN A 842 -12.66 5.00 -20.33
C ASN A 842 -12.41 6.00 -19.18
N SER A 843 -11.17 6.08 -18.69
CA SER A 843 -10.79 6.97 -17.59
C SER A 843 -10.14 8.25 -18.11
N ALA A 844 -10.75 9.40 -17.84
CA ALA A 844 -10.07 10.69 -18.09
C ALA A 844 -8.79 10.83 -17.25
N LYS A 845 -8.76 10.27 -16.03
CA LYS A 845 -7.58 10.26 -15.16
C LYS A 845 -6.43 9.48 -15.82
N TYR A 846 -6.69 8.28 -16.33
CA TYR A 846 -5.61 7.51 -16.97
C TYR A 846 -5.23 8.04 -18.35
N ALA A 847 -6.19 8.51 -19.15
CA ALA A 847 -5.89 9.13 -20.42
C ALA A 847 -5.00 10.39 -20.26
N HIS A 848 -5.11 11.10 -19.13
CA HIS A 848 -4.24 12.22 -18.78
C HIS A 848 -2.85 11.79 -18.31
N TYR A 849 -2.76 10.92 -17.30
CA TYR A 849 -1.47 10.56 -16.67
C TYR A 849 -0.70 9.48 -17.44
N GLY A 850 -1.40 8.55 -18.09
CA GLY A 850 -0.85 7.39 -18.78
C GLY A 850 0.25 7.74 -19.80
N PRO A 851 0.09 8.76 -20.67
CA PRO A 851 1.15 9.16 -21.59
C PRO A 851 2.47 9.52 -20.91
N GLY A 852 2.42 10.15 -19.73
CA GLY A 852 3.60 10.52 -18.95
C GLY A 852 4.20 9.35 -18.18
N ILE A 853 3.37 8.42 -17.68
CA ILE A 853 3.81 7.27 -16.88
C ILE A 853 4.44 6.20 -17.78
N VAL A 854 3.75 5.79 -18.85
CA VAL A 854 4.18 4.63 -19.67
C VAL A 854 4.74 5.01 -21.04
N GLY A 855 4.79 6.30 -21.37
CA GLY A 855 5.33 6.79 -22.64
C GLY A 855 4.55 6.35 -23.88
N LYS A 856 3.28 5.93 -23.72
CA LYS A 856 2.41 5.43 -24.80
C LYS A 856 1.38 6.48 -25.23
N LYS A 857 0.72 6.23 -26.36
CA LYS A 857 -0.35 7.08 -26.87
C LYS A 857 -1.72 6.52 -26.51
N PHE A 858 -2.68 7.42 -26.29
CA PHE A 858 -3.96 7.07 -25.67
C PHE A 858 -5.16 7.45 -26.51
N HIS A 859 -6.11 6.54 -26.56
CA HIS A 859 -7.49 6.76 -26.97
C HIS A 859 -8.41 6.80 -25.75
N PHE A 860 -9.32 7.76 -25.73
CA PHE A 860 -10.36 7.93 -24.73
C PHE A 860 -11.74 7.75 -25.35
N GLY A 861 -12.62 7.04 -24.66
CA GLY A 861 -14.02 6.80 -25.06
C GLY A 861 -14.83 6.12 -23.95
N ASP A 862 -16.10 5.83 -24.20
CA ASP A 862 -16.90 5.08 -23.22
C ASP A 862 -16.54 3.57 -23.21
N VAL A 863 -17.18 2.81 -22.33
CA VAL A 863 -16.91 1.37 -22.20
C VAL A 863 -17.36 0.59 -23.43
N LEU A 864 -18.43 1.00 -24.12
CA LEU A 864 -18.90 0.38 -25.35
C LEU A 864 -17.87 0.54 -26.48
N ALA A 865 -17.31 1.74 -26.61
CA ALA A 865 -16.23 2.03 -27.52
C ALA A 865 -15.00 1.16 -27.20
N CYS A 866 -14.62 1.05 -25.92
CA CYS A 866 -13.52 0.18 -25.49
C CYS A 866 -13.73 -1.29 -25.92
N VAL A 867 -14.92 -1.85 -25.70
CA VAL A 867 -15.25 -3.23 -26.10
C VAL A 867 -15.23 -3.39 -27.62
N SER A 868 -15.77 -2.40 -28.35
CA SER A 868 -15.83 -2.44 -29.81
C SER A 868 -14.42 -2.44 -30.42
N ALA A 869 -13.54 -1.53 -29.98
CA ALA A 869 -12.15 -1.53 -30.43
C ALA A 869 -11.35 -2.74 -29.96
N ALA A 870 -11.65 -3.29 -28.78
CA ALA A 870 -11.06 -4.55 -28.35
C ALA A 870 -11.40 -5.70 -29.32
N CYS A 871 -12.62 -5.73 -29.88
CA CYS A 871 -13.02 -6.74 -30.86
C CYS A 871 -12.36 -6.54 -32.24
N THR A 872 -12.29 -5.29 -32.72
CA THR A 872 -11.79 -4.99 -34.07
C THR A 872 -10.27 -4.88 -34.14
N GLY A 873 -9.60 -4.55 -33.03
CA GLY A 873 -8.18 -4.18 -33.02
C GLY A 873 -7.91 -2.74 -33.45
N PHE A 874 -8.96 -1.95 -33.70
CA PHE A 874 -8.85 -0.59 -34.18
C PHE A 874 -9.88 0.33 -33.56
N ARG A 875 -9.49 1.58 -33.30
CA ARG A 875 -10.39 2.69 -33.06
C ARG A 875 -10.65 3.45 -34.36
N THR A 876 -11.90 3.49 -34.79
CA THR A 876 -12.34 4.34 -35.90
C THR A 876 -13.04 5.58 -35.36
N ASP A 877 -12.46 6.76 -35.56
CA ASP A 877 -12.99 8.03 -35.02
C ASP A 877 -14.43 8.31 -35.46
N ARG A 878 -14.82 7.91 -36.68
CA ARG A 878 -16.18 8.07 -37.20
C ARG A 878 -17.24 7.25 -36.45
N GLU A 879 -16.87 6.09 -35.91
CA GLU A 879 -17.81 5.18 -35.22
C GLU A 879 -17.76 5.33 -33.70
N MET A 880 -16.69 5.93 -33.18
CA MET A 880 -16.38 5.92 -31.74
C MET A 880 -16.29 7.33 -31.13
N ALA A 881 -16.44 8.38 -31.93
CA ALA A 881 -16.66 9.73 -31.42
C ALA A 881 -18.13 9.91 -31.02
N PRO A 882 -18.43 10.44 -29.82
CA PRO A 882 -19.80 10.62 -29.37
C PRO A 882 -20.56 11.58 -30.28
N SER A 883 -21.70 11.12 -30.82
CA SER A 883 -22.57 11.94 -31.67
C SER A 883 -23.12 13.15 -30.93
N TRP A 884 -23.32 13.05 -29.62
CA TRP A 884 -23.72 14.17 -28.76
C TRP A 884 -22.66 15.27 -28.68
N LEU A 885 -21.38 14.92 -28.89
CA LEU A 885 -20.27 15.87 -28.82
C LEU A 885 -19.94 16.45 -30.20
N PHE A 886 -19.94 15.63 -31.26
CA PHE A 886 -19.49 16.05 -32.60
C PHE A 886 -20.59 16.19 -33.66
N GLY A 887 -21.80 15.68 -33.40
CA GLY A 887 -22.90 15.64 -34.35
C GLY A 887 -22.80 14.47 -35.35
N SER A 888 -23.94 14.07 -35.93
CA SER A 888 -24.03 13.03 -36.97
C SER A 888 -23.58 13.59 -38.33
N GLY A 889 -22.28 13.85 -38.49
CA GLY A 889 -21.74 14.44 -39.73
C GLY A 889 -20.39 15.14 -39.61
N TRP A 890 -19.68 15.00 -38.48
CA TRP A 890 -18.33 15.51 -38.34
C TRP A 890 -17.37 14.72 -39.26
N GLU A 891 -16.96 15.32 -40.37
CA GLU A 891 -15.80 14.87 -41.15
C GLU A 891 -14.53 15.27 -40.39
N THR A 892 -13.70 14.28 -40.08
CA THR A 892 -12.45 14.36 -39.30
C THR A 892 -11.41 15.26 -39.94
#